data_AF-A0A964VKS9-F1
#
_entry.id   AF-A0A964VKS9-F1
#
_cell.length_a   1.000
_cell.length_b   1.000
_cell.length_c   1.000
_cell.angle_alpha   90.00
_cell.angle_beta   90.00
_cell.angle_gamma   90.00
#
_symmetry.space_group_name_H-M   'P 1'
#
loop_
_entity.id
_entity.type
_entity.pdbx_description
1 polymer ?
#
loop_
_entity_poly.entity_id
_entity_poly.type
_entity_poly.pdbx_seq_one_letter_code
_entity_poly.pdbx_strand_id
1 'polypeptide(L)'
;MAGCSQIAICTLFSRPSPLIKPGWEVLFSLPEDLSKGVDRTTAHDHGGNLKLDIIILGGGFAGVYCAKTLHRALSRQSGCKIGLISEENYMVFQPMLPEVVGASISPRHVVNPLRLLCQGVLVFKGQIVKISWTDRKLILNAGAFSGNVEIQYRHLVLAMGAIVDLSRIPGMPEHAYLMRNVGDAMLLRTTIIGRIEEANLESRVEVKRRLLSFVVVGGGYSGVETAGQILDLLRSIRGYYPTVSEQDFQVHLVHSQDHLLPTLSRRLGEYSARKLRERGLKLILNQRVKAVTAHRVYLENGSVIETNTVVSTVGNAPHPLVASLCEENKLPTEKGRILTEPSCQVKGEPQLWAAGDCAAIPLLKGGFSPSTAQFAQRQGILLGNNLARSLHKKPLQPFVFNGLGELASIGHRTAVADVLGMNFSGFFAWWLWRTVYLLKLPRLDRKIRVVLDWTLDLFFPRDINLLSPRFSTLLKEIHLEKGDVLVQRNEPAFSFYIVKSGSIEIFDDQGAIKTVTAGEYFGEGTLLTDGIWPFDACAAESSALVSIPANIFHQMVRGCGSLGRLFQKSAGKYESREMVEALTRKISSFTGTKTAAELMQRNLRTLNPEMTVRDAVAISKSHPHSSYPCVDSAGRVLGVVNREDFYEFIKKPETVAHTKLREMAFATLPTAHENLSVNEMMELLIRSGSSKLLIVNSEDRLVGIITVMDLFASETS
;
A
#
# COMPACT_ATOMS: atom_id res chain seq x y z
N MET A 1 -42.15 -1.36 32.45
CA MET A 1 -42.05 -1.09 33.90
C MET A 1 -40.68 -1.59 34.35
N ALA A 2 -39.68 -0.72 34.35
CA ALA A 2 -39.17 0.05 35.50
C ALA A 2 -38.29 -0.84 36.41
N GLY A 3 -37.06 -0.50 36.80
CA GLY A 3 -36.32 0.75 36.66
C GLY A 3 -34.92 0.61 37.26
N CYS A 4 -34.13 1.63 36.96
CA CYS A 4 -32.77 1.95 37.37
C CYS A 4 -32.48 1.82 38.89
N SER A 5 -31.21 1.57 39.27
CA SER A 5 -30.60 2.17 40.47
C SER A 5 -29.08 2.14 40.42
N GLN A 6 -28.50 3.33 40.23
CA GLN A 6 -27.12 3.71 40.49
C GLN A 6 -26.85 3.73 42.02
N ILE A 7 -25.66 3.28 42.45
CA ILE A 7 -25.06 3.60 43.75
C ILE A 7 -23.57 3.86 43.46
N ALA A 8 -23.17 5.12 43.22
CA ALA A 8 -22.71 6.10 44.22
C ALA A 8 -21.28 5.85 44.74
N ILE A 9 -20.29 6.29 43.95
CA ILE A 9 -18.92 6.63 44.43
C ILE A 9 -18.80 8.16 44.31
N CYS A 10 -19.41 8.88 45.24
CA CYS A 10 -19.32 10.33 45.37
C CYS A 10 -19.53 10.68 46.85
N THR A 11 -18.54 10.44 47.71
CA THR A 11 -18.48 10.99 49.08
C THR A 11 -17.13 10.73 49.75
N LEU A 12 -16.05 11.17 49.13
CA LEU A 12 -14.77 11.36 49.82
C LEU A 12 -14.10 12.56 49.15
N PHE A 13 -14.48 13.78 49.53
CA PHE A 13 -13.69 15.02 49.48
C PHE A 13 -14.64 16.18 49.78
N SER A 14 -14.95 16.38 51.06
CA SER A 14 -15.75 17.52 51.52
C SER A 14 -15.28 17.97 52.90
N ARG A 15 -14.17 18.74 52.95
CA ARG A 15 -13.90 19.88 53.84
C ARG A 15 -12.41 20.28 53.73
N PRO A 16 -12.08 21.57 53.49
CA PRO A 16 -10.70 22.03 53.48
C PRO A 16 -10.28 22.46 54.90
N SER A 17 -9.11 22.01 55.35
CA SER A 17 -8.37 22.63 56.45
C SER A 17 -7.38 23.66 55.87
N PRO A 18 -7.21 24.86 56.47
CA PRO A 18 -6.46 25.94 55.83
C PRO A 18 -5.03 25.96 56.36
N LEU A 19 -4.09 25.23 55.74
CA LEU A 19 -2.67 25.35 56.11
C LEU A 19 -1.72 24.76 55.05
N ILE A 20 -1.80 25.21 53.79
CA ILE A 20 -0.71 25.01 52.80
C ILE A 20 -0.55 26.28 51.95
N LYS A 21 0.67 26.84 51.96
CA LYS A 21 1.12 28.02 51.20
C LYS A 21 1.15 27.77 49.67
N PRO A 22 1.02 28.80 48.82
CA PRO A 22 0.82 28.65 47.38
C PRO A 22 2.13 28.31 46.65
N GLY A 23 2.08 27.33 45.73
CA GLY A 23 3.24 26.93 44.92
C GLY A 23 3.06 25.70 44.03
N TRP A 24 1.87 25.07 44.02
CA TRP A 24 1.62 23.81 43.32
C TRP A 24 0.47 23.85 42.29
N GLU A 25 -0.12 25.03 42.02
CA GLU A 25 -1.27 25.15 41.10
C GLU A 25 -0.92 25.05 39.60
N VAL A 26 0.36 24.96 39.22
CA VAL A 26 0.77 24.94 37.80
C VAL A 26 0.85 23.52 37.19
N LEU A 27 0.62 22.46 37.98
CA LEU A 27 0.72 21.06 37.50
C LEU A 27 -0.63 20.36 37.23
N PHE A 28 -1.75 20.96 37.63
CA PHE A 28 -3.08 20.32 37.55
C PHE A 28 -4.19 21.20 36.95
N SER A 29 -3.87 22.29 36.24
CA SER A 29 -4.85 22.98 35.41
C SER A 29 -5.15 22.13 34.16
N LEU A 30 -6.16 21.27 34.24
CA LEU A 30 -6.82 20.68 33.07
C LEU A 30 -7.35 21.83 32.20
N PRO A 31 -7.14 21.84 30.88
CA PRO A 31 -7.75 22.86 30.04
C PRO A 31 -9.28 22.71 30.07
N GLU A 32 -9.96 23.67 30.69
CA GLU A 32 -11.40 23.91 30.51
C GLU A 32 -11.66 24.42 29.08
N ASP A 33 -11.62 23.53 28.08
CA ASP A 33 -12.41 23.69 26.84
C ASP A 33 -12.28 22.42 25.98
N LEU A 34 -13.03 21.37 26.33
CA LEU A 34 -13.15 20.14 25.52
C LEU A 34 -14.35 20.17 24.54
N SER A 35 -15.09 21.28 24.45
CA SER A 35 -16.42 21.31 23.80
C SER A 35 -16.64 22.41 22.75
N LYS A 36 -15.61 22.92 22.07
CA LYS A 36 -15.82 23.88 20.96
C LYS A 36 -15.34 23.30 19.63
N GLY A 37 -16.32 22.74 18.90
CA GLY A 37 -16.16 22.15 17.58
C GLY A 37 -15.70 23.15 16.51
N VAL A 38 -15.02 22.62 15.50
CA VAL A 38 -14.79 23.30 14.22
C VAL A 38 -16.15 23.68 13.64
N ASP A 39 -16.26 24.89 13.12
CA ASP A 39 -17.47 25.38 12.44
C ASP A 39 -17.91 24.35 11.40
N ARG A 40 -19.13 23.81 11.58
CA ARG A 40 -19.63 22.62 10.85
C ARG A 40 -20.17 22.96 9.45
N THR A 41 -19.98 24.18 8.98
CA THR A 41 -20.57 24.65 7.74
C THR A 41 -19.60 24.57 6.55
N THR A 42 -19.96 23.70 5.62
CA THR A 42 -19.69 23.75 4.16
C THR A 42 -18.22 23.69 3.69
N ALA A 43 -17.64 22.49 3.73
CA ALA A 43 -16.49 22.14 2.86
C ALA A 43 -16.92 21.53 1.51
N HIS A 44 -18.20 21.16 1.36
CA HIS A 44 -18.74 20.55 0.16
C HIS A 44 -19.51 21.59 -0.64
N ASP A 45 -19.07 21.84 -1.87
CA ASP A 45 -19.93 22.37 -2.94
C ASP A 45 -20.83 21.22 -3.43
N HIS A 46 -22.03 21.51 -3.94
CA HIS A 46 -23.05 20.50 -4.33
C HIS A 46 -22.62 19.54 -5.47
N GLY A 47 -21.34 19.55 -5.89
CA GLY A 47 -20.74 18.71 -6.93
C GLY A 47 -19.48 17.94 -6.51
N GLY A 48 -19.24 17.70 -5.21
CA GLY A 48 -18.16 16.78 -4.75
C GLY A 48 -16.74 17.35 -4.70
N ASN A 49 -16.53 18.61 -5.10
CA ASN A 49 -15.22 19.28 -5.03
C ASN A 49 -14.97 19.95 -3.68
N LEU A 50 -13.84 19.63 -3.04
CA LEU A 50 -13.40 20.28 -1.80
C LEU A 50 -12.47 21.46 -2.13
N LYS A 51 -12.71 22.64 -1.54
CA LYS A 51 -11.85 23.83 -1.71
C LYS A 51 -11.17 24.18 -0.39
N LEU A 52 -9.84 24.22 -0.39
CA LEU A 52 -9.00 24.54 0.77
C LEU A 52 -8.06 25.69 0.42
N ASP A 53 -7.72 26.55 1.38
CA ASP A 53 -6.71 27.58 1.13
C ASP A 53 -5.30 26.99 1.17
N ILE A 54 -5.09 26.04 2.08
CA ILE A 54 -3.78 25.47 2.37
C ILE A 54 -3.95 23.97 2.53
N ILE A 55 -3.16 23.19 1.78
CA ILE A 55 -3.05 21.74 1.99
C ILE A 55 -1.64 21.37 2.45
N ILE A 56 -1.59 20.55 3.49
CA ILE A 56 -0.37 20.00 4.06
C ILE A 56 -0.39 18.49 3.81
N LEU A 57 0.58 18.00 3.05
CA LEU A 57 0.69 16.59 2.68
C LEU A 57 1.72 15.90 3.58
N GLY A 58 1.25 14.99 4.43
CA GLY A 58 2.06 14.17 5.33
C GLY A 58 1.75 14.40 6.82
N GLY A 59 1.32 13.34 7.52
CA GLY A 59 1.04 13.34 8.96
C GLY A 59 2.25 13.13 9.88
N GLY A 60 3.48 13.36 9.39
CA GLY A 60 4.71 13.21 10.15
C GLY A 60 5.09 14.45 10.99
N PHE A 61 6.32 14.48 11.52
CA PHE A 61 6.82 15.60 12.34
C PHE A 61 6.71 16.96 11.62
N ALA A 62 7.14 17.08 10.37
CA ALA A 62 7.07 18.36 9.66
C ALA A 62 5.62 18.84 9.46
N GLY A 63 4.74 17.98 8.94
CA GLY A 63 3.36 18.34 8.62
C GLY A 63 2.50 18.63 9.86
N VAL A 64 2.61 17.82 10.92
CA VAL A 64 1.86 18.04 12.16
C VAL A 64 2.26 19.34 12.84
N TYR A 65 3.56 19.61 12.98
CA TYR A 65 4.01 20.82 13.63
C TYR A 65 3.79 22.07 12.77
N CYS A 66 3.81 21.94 11.44
CA CYS A 66 3.35 22.98 10.52
C CYS A 66 1.87 23.30 10.74
N ALA A 67 1.00 22.30 10.65
CA ALA A 67 -0.45 22.47 10.81
C ALA A 67 -0.81 23.14 12.15
N LYS A 68 -0.21 22.66 13.25
CA LYS A 68 -0.42 23.23 14.59
C LYS A 68 0.05 24.68 14.70
N THR A 69 1.22 24.99 14.16
CA THR A 69 1.80 26.32 14.27
C THR A 69 1.04 27.31 13.41
N LEU A 70 0.73 26.93 12.17
CA LEU A 70 -0.07 27.70 11.23
C LEU A 70 -1.45 28.03 11.79
N HIS A 71 -2.17 27.02 12.31
CA HIS A 71 -3.49 27.23 12.90
C HIS A 71 -3.46 28.21 14.09
N ARG A 72 -2.41 28.15 14.92
CA ARG A 72 -2.23 29.10 16.03
C ARG A 72 -1.84 30.51 15.56
N ALA A 73 -1.05 30.61 14.50
CA ALA A 73 -0.57 31.88 13.96
C ALA A 73 -1.67 32.64 13.19
N LEU A 74 -2.63 31.92 12.60
CA LEU A 74 -3.80 32.50 11.96
C LEU A 74 -4.89 32.75 13.01
N SER A 75 -5.47 33.95 13.03
CA SER A 75 -6.61 34.24 13.92
C SER A 75 -7.79 33.33 13.59
N ARG A 76 -8.57 32.89 14.61
CA ARG A 76 -9.83 32.13 14.40
C ARG A 76 -10.80 32.83 13.44
N GLN A 77 -10.72 34.15 13.32
CA GLN A 77 -11.53 34.97 12.41
C GLN A 77 -11.02 35.02 10.96
N SER A 78 -9.89 34.38 10.64
CA SER A 78 -9.30 34.45 9.29
C SER A 78 -10.11 33.73 8.20
N GLY A 79 -11.05 32.85 8.59
CA GLY A 79 -11.82 32.03 7.65
C GLY A 79 -10.99 31.02 6.85
N CYS A 80 -9.68 30.94 7.09
CA CYS A 80 -8.74 30.15 6.29
C CYS A 80 -8.94 28.63 6.51
N LYS A 81 -9.21 27.90 5.44
CA LYS A 81 -9.43 26.45 5.45
C LYS A 81 -8.10 25.72 5.27
N ILE A 82 -7.60 25.15 6.36
CA ILE A 82 -6.35 24.36 6.39
C ILE A 82 -6.69 22.87 6.35
N GLY A 83 -6.15 22.14 5.39
CA GLY A 83 -6.20 20.67 5.32
C GLY A 83 -4.87 20.01 5.65
N LEU A 84 -4.90 18.94 6.43
CA LEU A 84 -3.79 17.99 6.63
C LEU A 84 -4.21 16.64 6.06
N ILE A 85 -3.50 16.18 5.03
CA ILE A 85 -3.74 14.92 4.34
C ILE A 85 -2.65 13.92 4.72
N SER A 86 -3.03 12.72 5.12
CA SER A 86 -2.09 11.66 5.51
C SER A 86 -2.70 10.29 5.22
N GLU A 87 -1.87 9.32 4.83
CA GLU A 87 -2.31 7.93 4.65
C GLU A 87 -2.74 7.31 5.99
N GLU A 88 -2.03 7.67 7.06
CA GLU A 88 -2.33 7.25 8.44
C GLU A 88 -3.07 8.35 9.22
N ASN A 89 -3.97 7.95 10.11
CA ASN A 89 -4.70 8.89 10.98
C ASN A 89 -3.94 9.23 12.28
N TYR A 90 -2.69 8.80 12.43
CA TYR A 90 -1.81 9.07 13.56
C TYR A 90 -0.40 9.46 13.09
N MET A 91 0.30 10.21 13.95
CA MET A 91 1.73 10.45 13.85
C MET A 91 2.49 9.43 14.70
N VAL A 92 3.51 8.81 14.13
CA VAL A 92 4.43 7.92 14.86
C VAL A 92 5.55 8.72 15.49
N PHE A 93 5.78 8.53 16.79
CA PHE A 93 6.95 9.03 17.50
C PHE A 93 8.13 8.07 17.28
N GLN A 94 8.70 8.14 16.08
CA GLN A 94 9.74 7.24 15.57
C GLN A 94 10.92 6.97 16.54
N PRO A 95 11.42 7.95 17.32
CA PRO A 95 12.58 7.71 18.19
C PRO A 95 12.38 6.65 19.28
N MET A 96 11.14 6.25 19.57
CA MET A 96 10.85 5.22 20.57
C MET A 96 10.44 3.87 19.94
N LEU A 97 10.45 3.74 18.61
CA LEU A 97 10.14 2.47 17.94
C LEU A 97 11.06 1.30 18.37
N PRO A 98 12.38 1.50 18.58
CA PRO A 98 13.23 0.41 19.06
C PRO A 98 12.78 -0.15 20.42
N GLU A 99 12.23 0.67 21.32
CA GLU A 99 11.70 0.18 22.60
C GLU A 99 10.44 -0.66 22.45
N VAL A 100 9.65 -0.45 21.38
CA VAL A 100 8.51 -1.32 21.04
C VAL A 100 9.02 -2.70 20.62
N VAL A 101 10.12 -2.76 19.87
CA VAL A 101 10.77 -4.03 19.47
C VAL A 101 11.32 -4.77 20.66
N GLY A 102 11.95 -4.06 21.58
CA GLY A 102 12.42 -4.62 22.84
C GLY A 102 11.32 -5.00 23.83
N ALA A 103 10.04 -4.74 23.54
CA ALA A 103 8.90 -4.94 24.45
C ALA A 103 8.95 -4.10 25.74
N SER A 104 9.74 -3.01 25.77
CA SER A 104 9.84 -2.10 26.92
C SER A 104 8.73 -1.05 26.98
N ILE A 105 8.03 -0.81 25.86
CA ILE A 105 6.85 0.05 25.81
C ILE A 105 5.78 -0.54 24.88
N SER A 106 4.52 -0.23 25.15
CA SER A 106 3.42 -0.62 24.26
C SER A 106 3.49 0.10 22.90
N PRO A 107 3.21 -0.60 21.77
CA PRO A 107 3.08 0.02 20.45
C PRO A 107 2.09 1.21 20.43
N ARG A 108 1.04 1.16 21.25
CA ARG A 108 0.03 2.23 21.33
C ARG A 108 0.58 3.52 21.92
N HIS A 109 1.68 3.47 22.67
CA HIS A 109 2.23 4.63 23.37
C HIS A 109 3.09 5.52 22.46
N VAL A 110 3.56 4.99 21.33
CA VAL A 110 4.33 5.75 20.33
C VAL A 110 3.49 6.34 19.20
N VAL A 111 2.16 6.12 19.19
CA VAL A 111 1.24 6.71 18.19
C VAL A 111 0.36 7.81 18.76
N ASN A 112 0.20 8.89 17.99
CA ASN A 112 -0.53 10.08 18.40
C ASN A 112 -1.58 10.46 17.34
N PRO A 113 -2.89 10.37 17.63
CA PRO A 113 -3.94 10.66 16.65
C PRO A 113 -3.83 12.09 16.08
N LEU A 114 -3.83 12.23 14.76
CA LEU A 114 -3.67 13.52 14.08
C LEU A 114 -4.80 14.50 14.44
N ARG A 115 -6.03 14.00 14.53
CA ARG A 115 -7.22 14.80 14.91
C ARG A 115 -7.10 15.43 16.30
N LEU A 116 -6.38 14.78 17.21
CA LEU A 116 -6.13 15.31 18.56
C LEU A 116 -4.93 16.26 18.59
N LEU A 117 -3.91 16.03 17.75
CA LEU A 117 -2.75 16.90 17.67
C LEU A 117 -3.03 18.21 16.95
N CYS A 118 -3.86 18.17 15.90
CA CYS A 118 -4.14 19.26 14.98
C CYS A 118 -5.59 19.76 15.12
N GLN A 119 -6.04 19.99 16.35
CA GLN A 119 -7.36 20.60 16.60
C GLN A 119 -7.48 21.94 15.87
N GLY A 120 -8.60 22.15 15.18
CA GLY A 120 -8.84 23.34 14.35
C GLY A 120 -8.34 23.25 12.91
N VAL A 121 -7.73 22.13 12.51
CA VAL A 121 -7.34 21.82 11.12
C VAL A 121 -8.19 20.67 10.60
N LEU A 122 -8.59 20.72 9.33
CA LEU A 122 -9.31 19.63 8.68
C LEU A 122 -8.34 18.49 8.40
N VAL A 123 -8.56 17.32 9.01
CA VAL A 123 -7.70 16.14 8.81
C VAL A 123 -8.40 15.14 7.90
N PHE A 124 -7.76 14.82 6.78
CA PHE A 124 -8.20 13.83 5.80
C PHE A 124 -7.26 12.62 5.83
N LYS A 125 -7.85 11.43 5.97
CA LYS A 125 -7.13 10.16 5.87
C LYS A 125 -7.39 9.58 4.48
N GLY A 126 -6.35 9.33 3.71
CA GLY A 126 -6.48 8.81 2.35
C GLY A 126 -5.15 8.76 1.62
N GLN A 127 -5.13 8.03 0.50
CA GLN A 127 -3.97 7.92 -0.37
C GLN A 127 -4.03 9.00 -1.45
N ILE A 128 -2.94 9.73 -1.61
CA ILE A 128 -2.84 10.76 -2.65
C ILE A 128 -2.54 10.05 -3.98
N VAL A 129 -3.45 10.19 -4.94
CA VAL A 129 -3.32 9.55 -6.26
C VAL A 129 -2.48 10.43 -7.18
N LYS A 130 -2.78 11.74 -7.20
CA LYS A 130 -2.11 12.70 -8.08
C LYS A 130 -2.06 14.08 -7.44
N ILE A 131 -0.96 14.80 -7.70
CA ILE A 131 -0.77 16.19 -7.32
C ILE A 131 -0.52 16.97 -8.61
N SER A 132 -1.44 17.87 -8.99
CA SER A 132 -1.21 18.83 -10.08
C SER A 132 -0.87 20.19 -9.47
N TRP A 133 0.37 20.64 -9.70
CA TRP A 133 0.81 21.96 -9.25
C TRP A 133 0.22 23.07 -10.13
N THR A 134 0.28 22.91 -11.45
CA THR A 134 -0.23 23.89 -12.43
C THR A 134 -1.73 24.16 -12.25
N ASP A 135 -2.53 23.09 -12.12
CA ASP A 135 -3.99 23.23 -11.98
C ASP A 135 -4.41 23.51 -10.52
N ARG A 136 -3.47 23.42 -9.58
CA ARG A 136 -3.68 23.51 -8.13
C ARG A 136 -4.77 22.56 -7.63
N LYS A 137 -4.66 21.31 -8.07
CA LYS A 137 -5.59 20.23 -7.78
C LYS A 137 -4.86 19.03 -7.21
N LEU A 138 -5.54 18.32 -6.32
CA LEU A 138 -5.09 17.06 -5.76
C LEU A 138 -6.22 16.04 -5.84
N ILE A 139 -5.88 14.81 -6.20
CA ILE A 139 -6.82 13.68 -6.21
C ILE A 139 -6.52 12.80 -5.00
N LEU A 140 -7.51 12.63 -4.14
CA LEU A 140 -7.43 11.84 -2.91
C LEU A 140 -8.34 10.62 -2.99
N ASN A 141 -7.79 9.43 -2.79
CA ASN A 141 -8.57 8.23 -2.55
C ASN A 141 -8.87 8.12 -1.04
N ALA A 142 -10.14 8.23 -0.65
CA ALA A 142 -10.57 8.24 0.75
C ALA A 142 -10.79 6.82 1.33
N GLY A 143 -10.94 5.79 0.50
CA GLY A 143 -11.17 4.42 0.94
C GLY A 143 -11.95 3.58 -0.06
N ALA A 144 -12.34 2.38 0.37
CA ALA A 144 -12.87 1.33 -0.50
C ALA A 144 -14.34 1.52 -0.95
N PHE A 145 -15.08 2.42 -0.31
CA PHE A 145 -16.53 2.58 -0.51
C PHE A 145 -16.90 3.96 -1.08
N SER A 146 -15.94 4.63 -1.69
CA SER A 146 -16.11 5.99 -2.21
C SER A 146 -15.19 6.24 -3.39
N GLY A 147 -15.67 6.98 -4.38
CA GLY A 147 -14.84 7.49 -5.46
C GLY A 147 -13.73 8.44 -4.99
N ASN A 148 -12.84 8.79 -5.91
CA ASN A 148 -11.79 9.77 -5.65
C ASN A 148 -12.38 11.16 -5.37
N VAL A 149 -11.78 11.87 -4.42
CA VAL A 149 -12.15 13.25 -4.06
C VAL A 149 -11.14 14.21 -4.69
N GLU A 150 -11.62 15.16 -5.49
CA GLU A 150 -10.81 16.28 -5.96
C GLU A 150 -10.77 17.40 -4.91
N ILE A 151 -9.56 17.87 -4.61
CA ILE A 151 -9.28 18.95 -3.68
C ILE A 151 -8.55 20.07 -4.41
N GLN A 152 -9.16 21.25 -4.48
CA GLN A 152 -8.55 22.47 -4.99
C GLN A 152 -7.86 23.22 -3.85
N TYR A 153 -6.69 23.80 -4.14
CA TYR A 153 -5.89 24.49 -3.13
C TYR A 153 -5.22 25.77 -3.63
N ARG A 154 -4.82 26.67 -2.71
CA ARG A 154 -4.03 27.87 -3.06
C ARG A 154 -2.56 27.72 -2.69
N HIS A 155 -2.26 27.14 -1.53
CA HIS A 155 -0.90 26.84 -1.06
C HIS A 155 -0.73 25.34 -0.84
N LEU A 156 0.42 24.81 -1.25
CA LEU A 156 0.80 23.41 -1.08
C LEU A 156 2.02 23.29 -0.17
N VAL A 157 1.91 22.48 0.87
CA VAL A 157 3.01 22.13 1.77
C VAL A 157 3.33 20.65 1.63
N LEU A 158 4.55 20.33 1.20
CA LEU A 158 5.07 18.99 1.05
C LEU A 158 5.85 18.57 2.30
N ALA A 159 5.29 17.63 3.05
CA ALA A 159 5.85 17.09 4.30
C ALA A 159 5.73 15.56 4.37
N MET A 160 5.76 14.89 3.20
CA MET A 160 5.53 13.44 3.05
C MET A 160 6.75 12.59 3.46
N GLY A 161 7.87 13.23 3.81
CA GLY A 161 9.09 12.57 4.24
C GLY A 161 9.76 11.76 3.12
N ALA A 162 10.65 10.83 3.50
CA ALA A 162 11.28 9.88 2.61
C ALA A 162 10.60 8.51 2.72
N ILE A 163 10.66 7.71 1.66
CA ILE A 163 10.29 6.30 1.67
C ILE A 163 11.52 5.40 1.84
N VAL A 164 11.31 4.08 1.92
CA VAL A 164 12.41 3.11 1.91
C VAL A 164 12.36 2.35 0.59
N ASP A 165 13.50 2.33 -0.09
CA ASP A 165 13.76 1.58 -1.30
C ASP A 165 14.88 0.55 -1.01
N LEU A 166 14.45 -0.70 -0.80
CA LEU A 166 15.38 -1.80 -0.54
C LEU A 166 15.91 -2.43 -1.84
N SER A 167 15.34 -2.09 -3.02
CA SER A 167 15.66 -2.77 -4.29
C SER A 167 17.12 -2.60 -4.74
N ARG A 168 17.80 -1.60 -4.19
CA ARG A 168 19.23 -1.33 -4.43
C ARG A 168 20.15 -2.45 -3.96
N ILE A 169 19.69 -3.30 -3.04
CA ILE A 169 20.43 -4.46 -2.54
C ILE A 169 19.64 -5.72 -2.93
N PRO A 170 20.16 -6.56 -3.85
CA PRO A 170 19.48 -7.77 -4.28
C PRO A 170 19.03 -8.65 -3.10
N GLY A 171 17.77 -9.06 -3.12
CA GLY A 171 17.15 -9.91 -2.09
C GLY A 171 16.78 -9.20 -0.78
N MET A 172 17.13 -7.92 -0.60
CA MET A 172 16.74 -7.16 0.59
C MET A 172 15.22 -6.92 0.68
N PRO A 173 14.49 -6.54 -0.41
CA PRO A 173 13.03 -6.40 -0.36
C PRO A 173 12.30 -7.68 0.09
N GLU A 174 12.83 -8.85 -0.26
CA GLU A 174 12.20 -10.15 -0.02
C GLU A 174 12.51 -10.74 1.35
N HIS A 175 13.65 -10.36 1.94
CA HIS A 175 14.20 -11.04 3.12
C HIS A 175 14.47 -10.15 4.34
N ALA A 176 14.33 -8.83 4.21
CA ALA A 176 14.57 -7.92 5.31
C ALA A 176 13.30 -7.31 5.91
N TYR A 177 13.30 -7.19 7.23
CA TYR A 177 12.34 -6.42 8.00
C TYR A 177 12.74 -4.96 8.02
N LEU A 178 11.75 -4.07 7.99
CA LEU A 178 11.95 -2.64 8.15
C LEU A 178 11.88 -2.22 9.63
N MET A 179 12.26 -0.97 9.90
CA MET A 179 12.02 -0.29 11.17
C MET A 179 11.62 1.16 10.92
N ARG A 180 10.41 1.39 10.39
CA ARG A 180 9.94 2.73 10.02
C ARG A 180 8.63 3.11 10.70
N ASN A 181 7.72 2.17 10.87
CA ASN A 181 6.43 2.38 11.50
C ASN A 181 6.19 1.40 12.66
N VAL A 182 5.04 1.53 13.33
CA VAL A 182 4.69 0.71 14.50
C VAL A 182 4.42 -0.75 14.12
N GLY A 183 3.83 -0.97 12.95
CA GLY A 183 3.61 -2.32 12.40
C GLY A 183 4.92 -3.04 12.15
N ASP A 184 5.93 -2.36 11.60
CA ASP A 184 7.28 -2.91 11.41
C ASP A 184 7.89 -3.35 12.74
N ALA A 185 7.80 -2.50 13.77
CA ALA A 185 8.32 -2.79 15.11
C ALA A 185 7.60 -3.98 15.76
N MET A 186 6.28 -4.06 15.63
CA MET A 186 5.50 -5.20 16.11
C MET A 186 5.86 -6.49 15.36
N LEU A 187 5.93 -6.43 14.03
CA LEU A 187 6.32 -7.57 13.20
C LEU A 187 7.72 -8.06 13.55
N LEU A 188 8.67 -7.15 13.78
CA LEU A 188 10.03 -7.51 14.18
C LEU A 188 10.07 -8.15 15.57
N ARG A 189 9.35 -7.60 16.56
CA ARG A 189 9.22 -8.23 17.90
C ARG A 189 8.66 -9.65 17.80
N THR A 190 7.55 -9.80 17.10
CA THR A 190 6.90 -11.10 16.85
C THR A 190 7.84 -12.06 16.13
N THR A 191 8.62 -11.59 15.15
CA THR A 191 9.62 -12.41 14.46
C THR A 191 10.71 -12.87 15.43
N ILE A 192 11.26 -11.99 16.27
CA ILE A 192 12.33 -12.35 17.23
C ILE A 192 11.83 -13.42 18.20
N ILE A 193 10.63 -13.25 18.76
CA ILE A 193 10.02 -14.23 19.66
C ILE A 193 9.74 -15.54 18.91
N GLY A 194 9.19 -15.47 17.69
CA GLY A 194 8.94 -16.66 16.87
C GLY A 194 10.22 -17.45 16.55
N ARG A 195 11.36 -16.79 16.35
CA ARG A 195 12.64 -17.47 16.10
C ARG A 195 13.19 -18.17 17.33
N ILE A 196 12.99 -17.62 18.53
CA ILE A 196 13.41 -18.32 19.75
C ILE A 196 12.47 -19.48 20.08
N GLU A 197 11.16 -19.35 19.82
CA GLU A 197 10.20 -20.47 19.91
C GLU A 197 10.59 -21.63 18.98
N GLU A 198 10.89 -21.32 17.72
CA GLU A 198 11.32 -22.31 16.73
C GLU A 198 12.66 -22.94 17.11
N ALA A 199 13.63 -22.13 17.55
CA ALA A 199 14.94 -22.61 18.00
C ALA A 199 14.86 -23.46 19.26
N ASN A 200 13.82 -23.29 20.09
CA ASN A 200 13.61 -24.09 21.29
C ASN A 200 13.21 -25.54 20.97
N LEU A 201 12.61 -25.77 19.79
CA LEU A 201 12.20 -27.08 19.28
C LEU A 201 13.22 -27.71 18.32
N GLU A 202 14.13 -26.92 17.76
CA GLU A 202 15.08 -27.38 16.75
C GLU A 202 16.30 -28.09 17.35
N SER A 203 16.63 -29.26 16.79
CA SER A 203 17.76 -30.10 17.23
C SER A 203 19.00 -29.92 16.34
N ARG A 204 18.83 -29.52 15.09
CA ARG A 204 19.94 -29.29 14.14
C ARG A 204 20.65 -27.99 14.48
N VAL A 205 21.93 -28.10 14.83
CA VAL A 205 22.76 -26.99 15.30
C VAL A 205 22.87 -25.87 14.26
N GLU A 206 22.94 -26.22 12.98
CA GLU A 206 23.08 -25.25 11.89
C GLU A 206 21.82 -24.41 11.72
N VAL A 207 20.65 -25.05 11.80
CA VAL A 207 19.35 -24.36 11.70
C VAL A 207 19.15 -23.46 12.92
N LYS A 208 19.37 -24.01 14.11
CA LYS A 208 19.27 -23.26 15.37
C LYS A 208 20.19 -22.04 15.38
N ARG A 209 21.42 -22.17 14.89
CA ARG A 209 22.37 -21.05 14.74
C ARG A 209 21.81 -19.95 13.83
N ARG A 210 21.18 -20.30 12.71
CA ARG A 210 20.59 -19.31 11.79
C ARG A 210 19.36 -18.62 12.37
N LEU A 211 18.50 -19.37 13.07
CA LEU A 211 17.32 -18.83 13.76
C LEU A 211 17.71 -17.80 14.82
N LEU A 212 18.77 -18.08 15.57
CA LEU A 212 19.28 -17.23 16.66
C LEU A 212 20.34 -16.21 16.23
N SER A 213 20.55 -16.07 14.91
CA SER A 213 21.38 -15.02 14.32
C SER A 213 20.50 -13.91 13.75
N PHE A 214 20.81 -12.67 14.10
CA PHE A 214 20.07 -11.47 13.72
C PHE A 214 21.05 -10.46 13.11
N VAL A 215 20.77 -9.96 11.92
CA VAL A 215 21.63 -8.97 11.24
C VAL A 215 20.90 -7.65 11.11
N VAL A 216 21.41 -6.61 11.74
CA VAL A 216 20.93 -5.23 11.59
C VAL A 216 21.84 -4.47 10.65
N VAL A 217 21.27 -3.85 9.62
CA VAL A 217 22.00 -3.10 8.60
C VAL A 217 21.83 -1.60 8.84
N GLY A 218 22.94 -0.92 9.14
CA GLY A 218 23.02 0.53 9.38
C GLY A 218 23.40 0.89 10.82
N GLY A 219 24.55 1.53 11.02
CA GLY A 219 25.05 2.00 12.33
C GLY A 219 24.60 3.42 12.73
N GLY A 220 23.49 3.92 12.19
CA GLY A 220 22.85 5.16 12.65
C GLY A 220 21.98 4.93 13.88
N TYR A 221 21.23 5.95 14.33
CA TYR A 221 20.34 5.89 15.51
C TYR A 221 19.46 4.64 15.52
N SER A 222 18.61 4.50 14.50
CA SER A 222 17.64 3.40 14.43
C SER A 222 18.31 2.04 14.51
N GLY A 223 19.40 1.79 13.76
CA GLY A 223 20.03 0.47 13.76
C GLY A 223 20.79 0.17 15.05
N VAL A 224 21.47 1.15 15.64
CA VAL A 224 22.15 0.97 16.95
C VAL A 224 21.13 0.69 18.05
N GLU A 225 20.08 1.49 18.15
CA GLU A 225 19.01 1.31 19.14
C GLU A 225 18.29 -0.02 18.95
N THR A 226 17.96 -0.38 17.71
CA THR A 226 17.31 -1.64 17.36
C THR A 226 18.17 -2.84 17.76
N ALA A 227 19.45 -2.85 17.35
CA ALA A 227 20.35 -3.96 17.66
C ALA A 227 20.53 -4.12 19.18
N GLY A 228 20.62 -3.01 19.91
CA GLY A 228 20.65 -3.00 21.37
C GLY A 228 19.39 -3.58 22.01
N GLN A 229 18.21 -3.25 21.49
CA GLN A 229 16.91 -3.72 21.99
C GLN A 229 16.62 -5.18 21.65
N ILE A 230 17.05 -5.67 20.47
CA ILE A 230 16.99 -7.10 20.11
C ILE A 230 17.80 -7.91 21.13
N LEU A 231 19.04 -7.48 21.41
CA LEU A 231 19.91 -8.17 22.35
C LEU A 231 19.34 -8.16 23.78
N ASP A 232 18.77 -7.03 24.22
CA ASP A 232 18.11 -6.95 25.53
C ASP A 232 16.91 -7.89 25.62
N LEU A 233 16.08 -7.96 24.58
CA LEU A 233 14.92 -8.84 24.53
C LEU A 233 15.35 -10.30 24.64
N LEU A 234 16.25 -10.75 23.75
CA LEU A 234 16.75 -12.14 23.72
C LEU A 234 17.28 -12.57 25.10
N ARG A 235 18.10 -11.74 25.75
CA ARG A 235 18.63 -12.02 27.09
C ARG A 235 17.55 -12.08 28.16
N SER A 236 16.59 -11.14 28.12
CA SER A 236 15.53 -11.07 29.13
C SER A 236 14.59 -12.28 29.09
N ILE A 237 14.37 -12.87 27.91
CA ILE A 237 13.41 -13.97 27.73
C ILE A 237 14.08 -15.35 27.73
N ARG A 238 15.42 -15.41 27.58
CA ARG A 238 16.18 -16.67 27.52
C ARG A 238 15.85 -17.65 28.65
N GLY A 239 15.54 -17.16 29.84
CA GLY A 239 15.19 -17.99 31.01
C GLY A 239 13.95 -18.88 30.80
N TYR A 240 13.09 -18.55 29.84
CA TYR A 240 11.88 -19.32 29.52
C TYR A 240 12.11 -20.43 28.47
N TYR A 241 13.30 -20.48 27.85
CA TYR A 241 13.61 -21.40 26.75
C TYR A 241 14.75 -22.35 27.15
N PRO A 242 14.44 -23.52 27.73
CA PRO A 242 15.43 -24.38 28.38
C PRO A 242 16.48 -24.95 27.42
N THR A 243 16.14 -25.13 26.14
CA THR A 243 17.08 -25.65 25.15
C THR A 243 17.95 -24.56 24.54
N VAL A 244 17.69 -23.27 24.84
CA VAL A 244 18.43 -22.12 24.29
C VAL A 244 19.38 -21.52 25.33
N SER A 245 20.64 -21.37 24.94
CA SER A 245 21.68 -20.77 25.77
C SER A 245 22.04 -19.36 25.29
N GLU A 246 22.56 -18.52 26.18
CA GLU A 246 22.93 -17.13 25.83
C GLU A 246 23.99 -17.06 24.72
N GLN A 247 24.92 -18.02 24.72
CA GLN A 247 25.97 -18.17 23.72
C GLN A 247 25.46 -18.60 22.33
N ASP A 248 24.20 -19.03 22.22
CA ASP A 248 23.58 -19.33 20.93
C ASP A 248 23.18 -18.05 20.17
N PHE A 249 22.95 -16.94 20.88
CA PHE A 249 22.51 -15.68 20.27
C PHE A 249 23.64 -14.96 19.54
N GLN A 250 23.37 -14.50 18.31
CA GLN A 250 24.30 -13.66 17.56
C GLN A 250 23.57 -12.45 16.98
N VAL A 251 23.81 -11.27 17.56
CA VAL A 251 23.32 -10.01 16.98
C VAL A 251 24.48 -9.32 16.29
N HIS A 252 24.37 -9.16 14.97
CA HIS A 252 25.34 -8.49 14.11
C HIS A 252 24.84 -7.10 13.73
N LEU A 253 25.71 -6.09 13.76
CA LEU A 253 25.43 -4.76 13.22
C LEU A 253 26.45 -4.45 12.13
N VAL A 254 25.96 -4.38 10.88
CA VAL A 254 26.78 -4.08 9.70
C VAL A 254 26.67 -2.60 9.37
N HIS A 255 27.79 -1.90 9.28
CA HIS A 255 27.83 -0.49 8.95
C HIS A 255 28.99 -0.14 8.00
N SER A 256 28.71 0.79 7.08
CA SER A 256 29.62 1.16 6.01
C SER A 256 30.74 2.11 6.41
N GLN A 257 30.67 2.72 7.59
CA GLN A 257 31.69 3.66 8.09
C GLN A 257 32.52 3.05 9.21
N ASP A 258 33.58 3.75 9.63
CA ASP A 258 34.55 3.32 10.63
C ASP A 258 34.07 3.49 12.08
N HIS A 259 32.96 4.21 12.30
CA HIS A 259 32.36 4.43 13.62
C HIS A 259 30.83 4.45 13.54
N LEU A 260 30.18 4.24 14.70
CA LEU A 260 28.73 4.31 14.85
C LEU A 260 28.25 5.73 15.10
N LEU A 261 26.96 5.99 14.83
CA LEU A 261 26.27 7.25 15.12
C LEU A 261 27.04 8.47 14.54
N PRO A 262 27.22 8.56 13.21
CA PRO A 262 28.16 9.51 12.60
C PRO A 262 27.80 10.99 12.72
N THR A 263 26.59 11.30 13.21
CA THR A 263 26.18 12.67 13.55
C THR A 263 26.65 13.09 14.95
N LEU A 264 26.98 12.13 15.83
CA LEU A 264 27.57 12.38 17.13
C LEU A 264 29.08 12.56 17.01
N SER A 265 29.69 13.11 18.05
CA SER A 265 31.15 13.15 18.13
C SER A 265 31.77 11.75 18.04
N ARG A 266 32.91 11.64 17.36
CA ARG A 266 33.65 10.37 17.19
C ARG A 266 33.85 9.62 18.51
N ARG A 267 34.15 10.35 19.60
CA ARG A 267 34.30 9.80 20.96
C ARG A 267 33.04 9.08 21.46
N LEU A 268 31.85 9.62 21.20
CA LEU A 268 30.58 8.97 21.56
C LEU A 268 30.30 7.76 20.67
N GLY A 269 30.59 7.84 19.37
CA GLY A 269 30.50 6.70 18.45
C GLY A 269 31.39 5.52 18.87
N GLU A 270 32.63 5.80 19.25
CA GLU A 270 33.60 4.80 19.75
C GLU A 270 33.19 4.23 21.12
N TYR A 271 32.67 5.07 22.03
CA TYR A 271 32.10 4.62 23.30
C TYR A 271 30.96 3.63 23.07
N SER A 272 30.02 3.98 22.18
CA SER A 272 28.90 3.11 21.81
C SER A 272 29.37 1.79 21.24
N ALA A 273 30.33 1.82 20.31
CA ALA A 273 30.89 0.61 19.72
C ALA A 273 31.54 -0.30 20.77
N ARG A 274 32.32 0.26 21.70
CA ARG A 274 32.93 -0.50 22.81
C ARG A 274 31.88 -1.15 23.70
N LYS A 275 30.87 -0.39 24.15
CA LYS A 275 29.82 -0.90 25.04
C LYS A 275 28.94 -1.97 24.39
N LEU A 276 28.65 -1.85 23.10
CA LEU A 276 27.91 -2.88 22.35
C LEU A 276 28.73 -4.17 22.21
N ARG A 277 30.05 -4.07 21.95
CA ARG A 277 30.95 -5.24 21.93
C ARG A 277 31.09 -5.90 23.29
N GLU A 278 31.25 -5.13 24.37
CA GLU A 278 31.27 -5.65 25.74
C GLU A 278 29.99 -6.44 26.08
N ARG A 279 28.86 -6.03 25.50
CA ARG A 279 27.58 -6.75 25.61
C ARG A 279 27.48 -7.97 24.69
N GLY A 280 28.47 -8.28 23.85
CA GLY A 280 28.45 -9.44 22.95
C GLY A 280 27.87 -9.17 21.56
N LEU A 281 27.62 -7.91 21.20
CA LEU A 281 27.14 -7.54 19.87
C LEU A 281 28.29 -7.56 18.85
N LYS A 282 28.09 -8.24 17.73
CA LYS A 282 29.10 -8.40 16.66
C LYS A 282 29.06 -7.18 15.72
N LEU A 283 29.98 -6.25 15.91
CA LEU A 283 30.08 -5.04 15.07
C LEU A 283 30.96 -5.28 13.85
N ILE A 284 30.40 -5.07 12.66
CA ILE A 284 31.10 -5.17 11.37
C ILE A 284 31.09 -3.78 10.72
N LEU A 285 32.17 -3.04 10.92
CA LEU A 285 32.36 -1.68 10.43
C LEU A 285 33.14 -1.69 9.10
N ASN A 286 33.09 -0.59 8.35
CA ASN A 286 33.69 -0.47 7.01
C ASN A 286 33.26 -1.58 6.04
N GLN A 287 32.01 -2.04 6.16
CA GLN A 287 31.45 -3.06 5.28
C GLN A 287 30.02 -2.70 4.86
N ARG A 288 29.68 -3.04 3.62
CA ARG A 288 28.31 -2.96 3.10
C ARG A 288 27.75 -4.34 2.84
N VAL A 289 26.43 -4.44 2.95
CA VAL A 289 25.70 -5.61 2.48
C VAL A 289 25.61 -5.55 0.96
N LYS A 290 26.08 -6.60 0.30
CA LYS A 290 26.06 -6.79 -1.15
C LYS A 290 24.77 -7.45 -1.62
N ALA A 291 24.30 -8.47 -0.92
CA ALA A 291 23.07 -9.19 -1.24
C ALA A 291 22.52 -9.92 -0.01
N VAL A 292 21.23 -10.23 -0.02
CA VAL A 292 20.56 -11.01 1.01
C VAL A 292 19.82 -12.19 0.35
N THR A 293 19.81 -13.35 0.99
CA THR A 293 18.96 -14.49 0.62
C THR A 293 18.19 -14.97 1.83
N ALA A 294 17.32 -15.96 1.67
CA ALA A 294 16.50 -16.51 2.75
C ALA A 294 17.29 -16.97 4.00
N HIS A 295 18.59 -17.28 3.85
CA HIS A 295 19.42 -17.84 4.92
C HIS A 295 20.78 -17.15 5.10
N ARG A 296 21.14 -16.17 4.25
CA ARG A 296 22.50 -15.60 4.20
C ARG A 296 22.50 -14.11 3.87
N VAL A 297 23.46 -13.39 4.45
CA VAL A 297 23.82 -12.02 4.10
C VAL A 297 25.23 -12.02 3.55
N TYR A 298 25.40 -11.54 2.32
CA TYR A 298 26.70 -11.41 1.66
C TYR A 298 27.21 -9.98 1.83
N LEU A 299 28.46 -9.83 2.26
CA LEU A 299 29.13 -8.53 2.38
C LEU A 299 30.03 -8.25 1.17
N GLU A 300 30.39 -6.99 0.96
CA GLU A 300 31.24 -6.55 -0.16
C GLU A 300 32.63 -7.22 -0.17
N ASN A 301 33.21 -7.45 1.01
CA ASN A 301 34.50 -8.15 1.15
C ASN A 301 34.44 -9.67 0.89
N GLY A 302 33.29 -10.20 0.48
CA GLY A 302 33.09 -11.64 0.22
C GLY A 302 32.73 -12.47 1.45
N SER A 303 32.75 -11.89 2.66
CA SER A 303 32.29 -12.60 3.87
C SER A 303 30.79 -12.82 3.87
N VAL A 304 30.36 -13.89 4.56
CA VAL A 304 28.96 -14.33 4.60
C VAL A 304 28.53 -14.52 6.04
N ILE A 305 27.35 -14.02 6.37
CA ILE A 305 26.71 -14.22 7.68
C ILE A 305 25.47 -15.09 7.46
N GLU A 306 25.39 -16.23 8.15
CA GLU A 306 24.17 -17.04 8.11
C GLU A 306 23.14 -16.51 9.11
N THR A 307 21.90 -16.31 8.65
CA THR A 307 20.82 -15.70 9.45
C THR A 307 19.46 -15.98 8.82
N ASN A 308 18.43 -16.08 9.65
CA ASN A 308 17.03 -16.06 9.21
C ASN A 308 16.33 -14.71 9.45
N THR A 309 17.02 -13.73 10.04
CA THR A 309 16.45 -12.42 10.35
C THR A 309 17.42 -11.31 9.95
N VAL A 310 17.00 -10.50 8.98
CA VAL A 310 17.71 -9.28 8.55
C VAL A 310 16.82 -8.09 8.82
N VAL A 311 17.36 -7.04 9.44
CA VAL A 311 16.66 -5.79 9.71
C VAL A 311 17.36 -4.68 8.97
N SER A 312 16.68 -4.05 8.03
CA SER A 312 17.20 -2.88 7.32
C SER A 312 16.75 -1.60 8.02
N THR A 313 17.73 -0.78 8.40
CA THR A 313 17.51 0.60 8.88
C THR A 313 18.07 1.64 7.90
N VAL A 314 18.37 1.19 6.68
CA VAL A 314 18.93 1.98 5.57
C VAL A 314 17.99 1.93 4.36
N GLY A 315 18.37 2.64 3.30
CA GLY A 315 17.61 2.64 2.04
C GLY A 315 16.61 3.78 1.92
N ASN A 316 16.82 4.89 2.61
CA ASN A 316 15.99 6.09 2.40
C ASN A 316 16.02 6.52 0.92
N ALA A 317 14.85 6.78 0.37
CA ALA A 317 14.65 7.24 -0.99
C ALA A 317 13.60 8.36 -1.06
N PRO A 318 13.66 9.23 -2.09
CA PRO A 318 12.64 10.23 -2.34
C PRO A 318 11.24 9.63 -2.44
N HIS A 319 10.24 10.35 -1.94
CA HIS A 319 8.84 9.94 -2.09
C HIS A 319 8.42 10.00 -3.57
N PRO A 320 7.82 8.95 -4.18
CA PRO A 320 7.51 8.90 -5.60
C PRO A 320 6.65 10.08 -6.08
N LEU A 321 5.56 10.39 -5.37
CA LEU A 321 4.73 11.56 -5.68
C LEU A 321 5.50 12.90 -5.66
N VAL A 322 6.51 13.05 -4.78
CA VAL A 322 7.36 14.25 -4.77
C VAL A 322 8.29 14.25 -5.98
N ALA A 323 8.89 13.10 -6.30
CA ALA A 323 9.77 12.97 -7.45
C ALA A 323 9.03 13.29 -8.76
N SER A 324 7.85 12.68 -8.98
CA SER A 324 6.99 12.96 -10.14
C SER A 324 6.61 14.44 -10.23
N LEU A 325 6.21 15.05 -9.11
CA LEU A 325 5.90 16.48 -9.07
C LEU A 325 7.09 17.35 -9.49
N CYS A 326 8.30 17.00 -9.02
CA CYS A 326 9.51 17.74 -9.37
C CYS A 326 9.88 17.58 -10.84
N GLU A 327 9.76 16.37 -11.37
CA GLU A 327 10.05 16.07 -12.78
C GLU A 327 9.08 16.79 -13.72
N GLU A 328 7.77 16.64 -13.49
CA GLU A 328 6.71 17.26 -14.30
C GLU A 328 6.82 18.79 -14.33
N ASN A 329 7.21 19.40 -13.22
CA ASN A 329 7.26 20.86 -13.06
C ASN A 329 8.68 21.44 -13.12
N LYS A 330 9.69 20.61 -13.46
CA LYS A 330 11.12 20.99 -13.54
C LYS A 330 11.63 21.69 -12.27
N LEU A 331 11.15 21.25 -11.11
CA LEU A 331 11.56 21.83 -9.83
C LEU A 331 13.00 21.38 -9.48
N PRO A 332 13.82 22.28 -8.92
CA PRO A 332 15.19 21.94 -8.55
C PRO A 332 15.21 20.90 -7.42
N THR A 333 16.06 19.88 -7.55
CA THR A 333 16.24 18.84 -6.53
C THR A 333 17.70 18.63 -6.18
N GLU A 334 17.95 18.17 -4.96
CA GLU A 334 19.25 17.75 -4.45
C GLU A 334 19.14 16.31 -3.97
N LYS A 335 19.74 15.37 -4.71
CA LYS A 335 19.64 13.91 -4.46
C LYS A 335 18.19 13.43 -4.32
N GLY A 336 17.29 14.00 -5.14
CA GLY A 336 15.86 13.71 -5.17
C GLY A 336 15.03 14.36 -4.04
N ARG A 337 15.62 15.20 -3.19
CA ARG A 337 14.87 16.07 -2.26
C ARG A 337 14.63 17.43 -2.91
N ILE A 338 13.47 18.04 -2.68
CA ILE A 338 13.11 19.33 -3.28
C ILE A 338 14.00 20.44 -2.72
N LEU A 339 14.64 21.21 -3.58
CA LEU A 339 15.46 22.33 -3.16
C LEU A 339 14.58 23.50 -2.69
N THR A 340 14.89 24.02 -1.50
CA THR A 340 14.15 25.13 -0.89
C THR A 340 15.09 26.27 -0.53
N GLU A 341 14.52 27.45 -0.36
CA GLU A 341 15.16 28.55 0.36
C GLU A 341 15.25 28.23 1.86
N PRO A 342 16.13 28.90 2.64
CA PRO A 342 16.18 28.73 4.09
C PRO A 342 14.83 28.94 4.79
N SER A 343 13.89 29.65 4.16
CA SER A 343 12.53 29.86 4.64
C SER A 343 11.59 28.64 4.50
N CYS A 344 12.07 27.52 3.95
CA CYS A 344 11.29 26.33 3.55
C CYS A 344 10.34 26.54 2.36
N GLN A 345 10.42 27.69 1.68
CA GLN A 345 9.73 27.94 0.42
C GLN A 345 10.49 27.27 -0.72
N VAL A 346 9.80 26.63 -1.66
CA VAL A 346 10.47 26.04 -2.83
C VAL A 346 11.01 27.15 -3.71
N LYS A 347 12.25 26.98 -4.18
CA LYS A 347 12.95 28.00 -4.93
C LYS A 347 12.20 28.36 -6.22
N GLY A 348 11.84 29.64 -6.38
CA GLY A 348 11.09 30.13 -7.53
C GLY A 348 9.56 30.00 -7.42
N GLU A 349 9.04 29.35 -6.37
CA GLU A 349 7.62 29.02 -6.25
C GLU A 349 6.99 29.57 -4.96
N PRO A 350 6.39 30.77 -4.98
CA PRO A 350 5.95 31.46 -3.76
C PRO A 350 4.88 30.73 -2.93
N GLN A 351 4.12 29.83 -3.56
CA GLN A 351 2.99 29.13 -2.95
C GLN A 351 3.26 27.64 -2.70
N LEU A 352 4.47 27.18 -3.01
CA LEU A 352 4.93 25.82 -2.78
C LEU A 352 5.96 25.80 -1.66
N TRP A 353 5.78 24.89 -0.71
CA TRP A 353 6.60 24.79 0.49
C TRP A 353 7.00 23.34 0.71
N ALA A 354 8.18 23.10 1.26
CA ALA A 354 8.62 21.74 1.58
C ALA A 354 9.43 21.70 2.87
N ALA A 355 9.21 20.67 3.69
CA ALA A 355 9.93 20.46 4.95
C ALA A 355 10.05 18.97 5.32
N GLY A 356 10.99 18.65 6.22
CA GLY A 356 11.32 17.28 6.59
C GLY A 356 12.13 16.58 5.50
N ASP A 357 12.08 15.25 5.49
CA ASP A 357 13.03 14.43 4.71
C ASP A 357 12.85 14.54 3.20
N CYS A 358 11.72 15.05 2.71
CA CYS A 358 11.50 15.32 1.28
C CYS A 358 12.15 16.63 0.81
N ALA A 359 12.64 17.48 1.71
CA ALA A 359 13.18 18.80 1.40
C ALA A 359 14.70 18.88 1.63
N ALA A 360 15.40 19.53 0.71
CA ALA A 360 16.77 19.98 0.86
C ALA A 360 16.75 21.45 1.33
N ILE A 361 16.71 21.64 2.65
CA ILE A 361 16.72 22.97 3.29
C ILE A 361 18.16 23.36 3.62
N PRO A 362 18.71 24.42 3.01
CA PRO A 362 20.08 24.85 3.24
C PRO A 362 20.28 25.35 4.68
N LEU A 363 21.43 25.04 5.27
CA LEU A 363 21.86 25.57 6.56
C LEU A 363 22.69 26.84 6.36
N LEU A 364 22.58 27.80 7.29
CA LEU A 364 23.37 29.04 7.24
C LEU A 364 24.89 28.82 7.28
N LYS A 365 25.34 27.69 7.86
CA LYS A 365 26.75 27.31 7.95
C LYS A 365 27.24 26.48 6.75
N GLY A 366 26.42 26.35 5.70
CA GLY A 366 26.69 25.52 4.53
C GLY A 366 26.10 24.09 4.66
N GLY A 367 25.90 23.46 3.51
CA GLY A 367 25.25 22.16 3.41
C GLY A 367 23.73 22.20 3.62
N PHE A 368 23.13 21.02 3.77
CA PHE A 368 21.69 20.85 3.92
C PHE A 368 21.33 20.24 5.26
N SER A 369 20.12 20.53 5.74
CA SER A 369 19.56 19.94 6.95
C SER A 369 19.55 18.40 6.86
N PRO A 370 19.98 17.68 7.91
CA PRO A 370 19.90 16.23 7.98
C PRO A 370 18.46 15.74 8.16
N SER A 371 18.19 14.52 7.70
CA SER A 371 16.89 13.85 7.77
C SER A 371 16.64 13.27 9.16
N THR A 372 16.29 14.12 10.12
CA THR A 372 15.96 13.70 11.49
C THR A 372 14.66 14.32 11.97
N ALA A 373 13.98 13.64 12.91
CA ALA A 373 12.74 14.12 13.50
C ALA A 373 12.87 15.51 14.16
N GLN A 374 14.03 15.82 14.74
CA GLN A 374 14.29 17.11 15.38
C GLN A 374 14.35 18.26 14.37
N PHE A 375 14.97 18.03 13.22
CA PHE A 375 14.98 18.99 12.12
C PHE A 375 13.58 19.11 11.52
N ALA A 376 12.92 18.00 11.19
CA ALA A 376 11.57 18.00 10.63
C ALA A 376 10.56 18.75 11.53
N GLN A 377 10.60 18.53 12.85
CA GLN A 377 9.75 19.24 13.81
C GLN A 377 9.98 20.76 13.76
N ARG A 378 11.24 21.21 13.82
CA ARG A 378 11.57 22.64 13.84
C ARG A 378 11.29 23.31 12.50
N GLN A 379 11.56 22.62 11.39
CA GLN A 379 11.21 23.06 10.05
C GLN A 379 9.69 23.21 9.92
N GLY A 380 8.91 22.26 10.44
CA GLY A 380 7.45 22.37 10.49
C GLY A 380 6.98 23.62 11.24
N ILE A 381 7.54 23.90 12.43
CA ILE A 381 7.22 25.13 13.19
C ILE A 381 7.56 26.39 12.39
N LEU A 382 8.76 26.44 11.81
CA LEU A 382 9.18 27.58 10.99
C LEU A 382 8.25 27.77 9.79
N LEU A 383 7.97 26.71 9.04
CA LEU A 383 7.15 26.72 7.84
C LEU A 383 5.74 27.23 8.18
N GLY A 384 5.11 26.74 9.25
CA GLY A 384 3.81 27.22 9.69
C GLY A 384 3.79 28.73 9.98
N ASN A 385 4.83 29.25 10.64
CA ASN A 385 4.97 30.69 10.88
C ASN A 385 5.23 31.48 9.59
N ASN A 386 6.10 30.98 8.71
CA ASN A 386 6.44 31.62 7.44
C ASN A 386 5.26 31.65 6.48
N LEU A 387 4.44 30.60 6.46
CA LEU A 387 3.24 30.56 5.67
C LEU A 387 2.21 31.59 6.17
N ALA A 388 2.01 31.70 7.49
CA ALA A 388 1.18 32.77 8.07
C ALA A 388 1.73 34.17 7.72
N ARG A 389 3.06 34.36 7.80
CA ARG A 389 3.71 35.62 7.40
C ARG A 389 3.48 35.92 5.92
N SER A 390 3.63 34.92 5.05
CA SER A 390 3.37 35.05 3.61
C SER A 390 1.94 35.49 3.32
N LEU A 391 0.95 34.91 4.01
CA LEU A 391 -0.46 35.30 3.87
C LEU A 391 -0.71 36.73 4.32
N HIS A 392 0.01 37.19 5.35
CA HIS A 392 -0.01 38.58 5.82
C HIS A 392 1.00 39.52 5.12
N LYS A 393 1.63 39.08 4.02
CA LYS A 393 2.66 39.84 3.27
C LYS A 393 3.82 40.36 4.15
N LYS A 394 4.18 39.61 5.19
CA LYS A 394 5.33 39.88 6.07
C LYS A 394 6.58 39.15 5.58
N PRO A 395 7.79 39.67 5.86
CA PRO A 395 9.03 39.01 5.45
C PRO A 395 9.18 37.64 6.12
N LEU A 396 9.63 36.66 5.34
CA LEU A 396 9.90 35.30 5.80
C LEU A 396 11.14 35.27 6.72
N GLN A 397 11.26 34.22 7.52
CA GLN A 397 12.41 34.00 8.39
C GLN A 397 13.22 32.79 7.92
N PRO A 398 14.56 32.84 7.99
CA PRO A 398 15.40 31.70 7.64
C PRO A 398 15.38 30.62 8.72
N PHE A 399 15.62 29.38 8.32
CA PHE A 399 15.82 28.27 9.24
C PHE A 399 17.17 28.38 9.93
N VAL A 400 17.13 28.54 11.25
CA VAL A 400 18.29 28.54 12.12
C VAL A 400 18.18 27.37 13.09
N PHE A 401 19.18 26.50 13.07
CA PHE A 401 19.24 25.36 13.97
C PHE A 401 20.28 25.58 15.06
N ASN A 402 19.80 25.94 16.25
CA ASN A 402 20.59 25.89 17.48
C ASN A 402 20.31 24.55 18.15
N GLY A 403 21.12 23.53 17.85
CA GLY A 403 20.97 22.19 18.41
C GLY A 403 21.06 22.23 19.93
N LEU A 404 20.08 21.66 20.62
CA LEU A 404 20.18 21.45 22.07
C LEU A 404 21.02 20.21 22.40
N GLY A 405 21.31 19.38 21.39
CA GLY A 405 21.95 18.10 21.56
C GLY A 405 21.33 16.99 20.73
N GLU A 406 21.98 15.84 20.73
CA GLU A 406 21.56 14.58 20.12
C GLU A 406 21.76 13.43 21.12
N LEU A 407 20.84 12.46 21.15
CA LEU A 407 20.88 11.35 22.11
C LEU A 407 20.56 10.04 21.40
N ALA A 408 21.26 8.96 21.75
CA ALA A 408 21.01 7.61 21.27
C ALA A 408 21.03 6.62 22.43
N SER A 409 19.98 5.81 22.56
CA SER A 409 20.04 4.64 23.43
C SER A 409 20.91 3.56 22.79
N ILE A 410 21.69 2.83 23.56
CA ILE A 410 22.46 1.69 23.05
C ILE A 410 22.00 0.37 23.67
N GLY A 411 20.88 0.36 24.41
CA GLY A 411 20.36 -0.80 25.14
C GLY A 411 20.98 -0.96 26.53
N HIS A 412 20.44 -1.89 27.32
CA HIS A 412 20.85 -2.23 28.69
C HIS A 412 21.07 -1.02 29.59
N ARG A 413 20.06 -0.14 29.65
CA ARG A 413 20.07 1.10 30.45
C ARG A 413 21.31 1.99 30.20
N THR A 414 21.85 1.94 28.98
CA THR A 414 23.03 2.71 28.56
C THR A 414 22.67 3.55 27.34
N ALA A 415 23.16 4.80 27.30
CA ALA A 415 23.00 5.68 26.15
C ALA A 415 24.25 6.56 25.97
N VAL A 416 24.23 7.32 24.89
CA VAL A 416 25.14 8.44 24.63
C VAL A 416 24.32 9.70 24.35
N ALA A 417 24.81 10.83 24.82
CA ALA A 417 24.18 12.12 24.58
C ALA A 417 25.25 13.19 24.38
N ASP A 418 25.07 14.02 23.37
CA ASP A 418 25.70 15.32 23.25
C ASP A 418 24.64 16.35 23.62
N VAL A 419 24.87 17.19 24.63
CA VAL A 419 23.94 18.26 25.01
C VAL A 419 24.72 19.54 25.15
N LEU A 420 24.38 20.54 24.32
CA LEU A 420 25.07 21.84 24.26
C LEU A 420 26.60 21.72 24.10
N GLY A 421 27.09 20.69 23.39
CA GLY A 421 28.51 20.43 23.19
C GLY A 421 29.19 19.67 24.34
N MET A 422 28.44 19.30 25.38
CA MET A 422 28.92 18.43 26.45
C MET A 422 28.54 16.97 26.17
N ASN A 423 29.52 16.08 26.24
CA ASN A 423 29.36 14.65 25.98
C ASN A 423 29.04 13.89 27.28
N PHE A 424 27.88 13.24 27.33
CA PHE A 424 27.44 12.34 28.39
C PHE A 424 27.37 10.90 27.86
N SER A 425 27.64 9.94 28.73
CA SER A 425 27.53 8.52 28.39
C SER A 425 27.12 7.66 29.58
N GLY A 426 26.75 6.40 29.33
CA GLY A 426 26.43 5.45 30.39
C GLY A 426 24.98 5.55 30.88
N PHE A 427 24.78 5.21 32.14
CA PHE A 427 23.48 5.24 32.81
C PHE A 427 22.90 6.66 32.91
N PHE A 428 23.72 7.66 33.21
CA PHE A 428 23.27 9.05 33.31
C PHE A 428 22.75 9.58 31.96
N ALA A 429 23.46 9.28 30.87
CA ALA A 429 22.99 9.61 29.52
C ALA A 429 21.68 8.88 29.17
N TRP A 430 21.51 7.63 29.65
CA TRP A 430 20.27 6.88 29.43
C TRP A 430 19.08 7.47 30.19
N TRP A 431 19.30 7.90 31.44
CA TRP A 431 18.29 8.62 32.20
C TRP A 431 17.93 9.96 31.54
N LEU A 432 18.93 10.69 31.03
CA LEU A 432 18.72 11.92 30.27
C LEU A 432 17.93 11.66 28.98
N TRP A 433 18.27 10.60 28.25
CA TRP A 433 17.54 10.13 27.07
C TRP A 433 16.06 9.90 27.41
N ARG A 434 15.76 9.09 28.44
CA ARG A 434 14.36 8.82 28.87
C ARG A 434 13.62 10.11 29.21
N THR A 435 14.27 11.00 29.96
CA THR A 435 13.68 12.28 30.38
C THR A 435 13.37 13.18 29.19
N VAL A 436 14.33 13.38 28.27
CA VAL A 436 14.18 14.25 27.10
C VAL A 436 13.10 13.72 26.15
N TYR A 437 13.09 12.41 25.85
CA TYR A 437 12.10 11.83 24.96
C TYR A 437 10.70 11.81 25.57
N LEU A 438 10.59 11.56 26.88
CA LEU A 438 9.33 11.71 27.61
C LEU A 438 8.79 13.14 27.51
N LEU A 439 9.64 14.16 27.70
CA LEU A 439 9.24 15.57 27.57
C LEU A 439 8.80 15.91 26.14
N LYS A 440 9.46 15.35 25.13
CA LYS A 440 9.14 15.54 23.69
C LYS A 440 7.89 14.82 23.22
N LEU A 441 7.36 13.84 23.96
CA LEU A 441 6.11 13.18 23.60
C LEU A 441 4.98 14.22 23.51
N PRO A 442 4.17 14.23 22.43
CA PRO A 442 3.22 15.32 22.20
C PRO A 442 2.11 15.46 23.25
N ARG A 443 1.69 14.37 23.91
CA ARG A 443 0.52 14.36 24.80
C ARG A 443 0.83 13.84 26.19
N LEU A 444 0.18 14.43 27.20
CA LEU A 444 0.35 14.08 28.60
C LEU A 444 -0.10 12.65 28.91
N ASP A 445 -1.21 12.18 28.33
CA ASP A 445 -1.70 10.80 28.53
C ASP A 445 -0.68 9.77 28.04
N ARG A 446 0.04 10.06 26.95
CA ARG A 446 1.12 9.20 26.45
C ARG A 446 2.32 9.20 27.39
N LYS A 447 2.70 10.37 27.92
CA LYS A 447 3.79 10.49 28.90
C LYS A 447 3.54 9.63 30.14
N ILE A 448 2.35 9.74 30.73
CA ILE A 448 1.99 8.97 31.94
C ILE A 448 2.07 7.47 31.66
N ARG A 449 1.52 7.00 30.54
CA ARG A 449 1.55 5.58 30.18
C ARG A 449 2.96 5.05 29.94
N VAL A 450 3.82 5.82 29.27
CA VAL A 450 5.24 5.45 29.08
C VAL A 450 5.98 5.37 30.41
N VAL A 451 5.74 6.32 31.33
CA VAL A 451 6.34 6.26 32.68
C VAL A 451 5.89 5.02 33.42
N LEU A 452 4.60 4.66 33.35
CA LEU A 452 4.08 3.43 33.95
C LEU A 452 4.74 2.20 33.34
N ASP A 453 4.80 2.07 32.01
CA ASP A 453 5.47 0.94 31.34
C ASP A 453 6.94 0.82 31.79
N TRP A 454 7.68 1.93 31.77
CA TRP A 454 9.09 1.96 32.18
C TRP A 454 9.30 1.64 33.66
N THR A 455 8.33 1.96 34.52
CA THR A 455 8.37 1.63 35.95
C THR A 455 8.08 0.14 36.15
N LEU A 456 7.05 -0.38 35.47
CA LEU A 456 6.68 -1.79 35.55
C LEU A 456 7.78 -2.71 34.99
N ASP A 457 8.45 -2.32 33.90
CA ASP A 457 9.63 -3.02 33.32
C ASP A 457 10.81 -3.15 34.31
N LEU A 458 10.82 -2.40 35.43
CA LEU A 458 11.82 -2.58 36.49
C LEU A 458 11.50 -3.77 37.42
N PHE A 459 10.21 -4.09 37.59
CA PHE A 459 9.72 -5.05 38.59
C PHE A 459 9.14 -6.32 37.97
N PHE A 460 8.70 -6.25 36.71
CA PHE A 460 8.04 -7.33 35.99
C PHE A 460 8.83 -7.71 34.74
N PRO A 461 8.80 -8.99 34.33
CA PRO A 461 9.40 -9.42 33.09
C PRO A 461 8.74 -8.74 31.90
N ARG A 462 9.50 -8.59 30.81
CA ARG A 462 8.99 -8.08 29.55
C ARG A 462 7.88 -8.97 29.03
N ASP A 463 6.92 -8.35 28.35
CA ASP A 463 5.83 -9.07 27.71
C ASP A 463 6.35 -9.91 26.54
N ILE A 464 6.21 -11.24 26.64
CA ILE A 464 6.67 -12.22 25.63
C ILE A 464 5.54 -12.73 24.72
N ASN A 465 4.36 -12.11 24.76
CA ASN A 465 3.25 -12.55 23.92
C ASN A 465 3.61 -12.47 22.43
N LEU A 466 3.46 -13.59 21.72
CA LEU A 466 3.58 -13.68 20.28
C LEU A 466 2.30 -13.16 19.61
N LEU A 467 2.17 -11.83 19.52
CA LEU A 467 1.04 -11.19 18.86
C LEU A 467 1.28 -11.14 17.34
N SER A 468 0.97 -12.24 16.66
CA SER A 468 0.78 -12.26 15.21
C SER A 468 -0.70 -12.00 14.93
N PRO A 469 -1.09 -10.91 14.24
CA PRO A 469 -2.49 -10.71 13.85
C PRO A 469 -2.92 -11.86 12.93
N ARG A 470 -3.61 -12.86 13.49
CA ARG A 470 -4.30 -13.90 12.72
C ARG A 470 -5.64 -13.32 12.33
N PHE A 471 -5.75 -12.85 11.09
CA PHE A 471 -7.04 -12.54 10.51
C PHE A 471 -7.78 -13.86 10.30
N SER A 472 -9.01 -13.98 10.83
CA SER A 472 -9.78 -15.23 10.78
C SER A 472 -10.02 -15.73 9.35
N THR A 473 -9.97 -14.84 8.36
CA THR A 473 -10.09 -15.19 6.93
C THR A 473 -9.31 -14.20 6.07
N LEU A 474 -8.41 -14.68 5.21
CA LEU A 474 -7.70 -13.87 4.20
C LEU A 474 -8.50 -13.70 2.90
N LEU A 475 -9.37 -14.68 2.61
CA LEU A 475 -10.38 -14.63 1.55
C LEU A 475 -11.69 -14.16 2.16
N LYS A 476 -12.37 -13.20 1.53
CA LYS A 476 -13.72 -12.80 1.96
C LYS A 476 -14.73 -13.56 1.12
N GLU A 477 -15.55 -14.37 1.78
CA GLU A 477 -16.81 -14.79 1.18
C GLU A 477 -17.79 -13.60 1.30
N ILE A 478 -18.37 -13.21 0.17
CA ILE A 478 -19.37 -12.15 0.07
C ILE A 478 -20.69 -12.84 -0.20
N HIS A 479 -21.72 -12.48 0.56
CA HIS A 479 -23.10 -12.83 0.27
C HIS A 479 -23.82 -11.59 -0.20
N LEU A 480 -24.60 -11.72 -1.28
CA LEU A 480 -25.44 -10.68 -1.85
C LEU A 480 -26.85 -11.21 -2.00
N GLU A 481 -27.83 -10.42 -1.60
CA GLU A 481 -29.23 -10.69 -1.91
C GLU A 481 -29.59 -10.14 -3.30
N LYS A 482 -30.72 -10.61 -3.85
CA LYS A 482 -31.21 -10.12 -5.14
C LYS A 482 -31.36 -8.59 -5.13
N GLY A 483 -30.71 -7.93 -6.08
CA GLY A 483 -30.71 -6.47 -6.22
C GLY A 483 -29.58 -5.76 -5.48
N ASP A 484 -28.79 -6.47 -4.66
CA ASP A 484 -27.63 -5.87 -4.01
C ASP A 484 -26.58 -5.45 -5.05
N VAL A 485 -26.11 -4.23 -4.93
CA VAL A 485 -25.05 -3.67 -5.78
C VAL A 485 -23.71 -4.09 -5.20
N LEU A 486 -22.93 -4.85 -5.97
CA LEU A 486 -21.57 -5.25 -5.58
C LEU A 486 -20.53 -4.20 -5.96
N VAL A 487 -20.70 -3.60 -7.13
CA VAL A 487 -19.77 -2.63 -7.72
C VAL A 487 -20.59 -1.56 -8.43
N GLN A 488 -20.18 -0.30 -8.27
CA GLN A 488 -20.66 0.78 -9.10
C GLN A 488 -19.59 1.26 -10.08
N ARG A 489 -20.06 1.72 -11.24
CA ARG A 489 -19.21 2.35 -12.24
C ARG A 489 -18.49 3.57 -11.65
N ASN A 490 -17.26 3.80 -12.10
CA ASN A 490 -16.34 4.83 -11.61
C ASN A 490 -15.82 4.62 -10.18
N GLU A 491 -16.19 3.53 -9.50
CA GLU A 491 -15.52 3.12 -8.27
C GLU A 491 -14.18 2.45 -8.57
N PRO A 492 -13.19 2.54 -7.67
CA PRO A 492 -11.94 1.84 -7.87
C PRO A 492 -12.10 0.33 -7.70
N ALA A 493 -11.39 -0.44 -8.52
CA ALA A 493 -11.35 -1.89 -8.44
C ALA A 493 -10.34 -2.35 -7.40
N PHE A 494 -10.85 -3.06 -6.38
CA PHE A 494 -10.05 -3.53 -5.26
C PHE A 494 -9.92 -5.05 -5.17
N SER A 495 -10.77 -5.76 -5.91
CA SER A 495 -10.84 -7.21 -5.84
C SER A 495 -11.21 -7.82 -7.18
N PHE A 496 -10.66 -9.00 -7.39
CA PHE A 496 -11.10 -9.97 -8.37
C PHE A 496 -12.18 -10.86 -7.71
N TYR A 497 -13.28 -11.12 -8.41
CA TYR A 497 -14.42 -11.85 -7.87
C TYR A 497 -14.64 -13.18 -8.61
N ILE A 498 -14.91 -14.23 -7.85
CA ILE A 498 -15.33 -15.54 -8.35
C ILE A 498 -16.72 -15.82 -7.81
N VAL A 499 -17.69 -16.10 -8.69
CA VAL A 499 -19.05 -16.45 -8.27
C VAL A 499 -19.07 -17.92 -7.84
N LYS A 500 -19.37 -18.18 -6.57
CA LYS A 500 -19.46 -19.53 -5.99
C LYS A 500 -20.84 -20.14 -6.23
N SER A 501 -21.89 -19.33 -6.09
CA SER A 501 -23.28 -19.70 -6.37
C SER A 501 -24.11 -18.45 -6.71
N GLY A 502 -25.21 -18.63 -7.43
CA GLY A 502 -26.05 -17.53 -7.92
C GLY A 502 -25.49 -16.88 -9.19
N SER A 503 -25.86 -15.63 -9.42
CA SER A 503 -25.49 -14.87 -10.61
C SER A 503 -25.40 -13.37 -10.37
N ILE A 504 -24.42 -12.75 -11.02
CA ILE A 504 -24.18 -11.30 -11.02
C ILE A 504 -24.48 -10.76 -12.41
N GLU A 505 -25.38 -9.81 -12.50
CA GLU A 505 -25.67 -9.07 -13.72
C GLU A 505 -24.77 -7.84 -13.79
N ILE A 506 -23.99 -7.75 -14.86
CA ILE A 506 -23.16 -6.60 -15.20
C ILE A 506 -23.88 -5.79 -16.26
N PHE A 507 -24.04 -4.48 -16.04
CA PHE A 507 -24.78 -3.59 -16.94
C PHE A 507 -24.14 -2.20 -17.03
N ASP A 508 -24.51 -1.47 -18.09
CA ASP A 508 -24.17 -0.06 -18.30
C ASP A 508 -25.44 0.78 -18.57
N ASP A 509 -25.27 2.04 -18.98
CA ASP A 509 -26.36 2.98 -19.27
C ASP A 509 -27.32 2.51 -20.39
N GLN A 510 -26.90 1.56 -21.22
CA GLN A 510 -27.66 1.06 -22.36
C GLN A 510 -28.20 -0.37 -22.17
N GLY A 511 -27.91 -1.02 -21.03
CA GLY A 511 -28.51 -2.30 -20.62
C GLY A 511 -27.52 -3.34 -20.09
N ALA A 512 -27.97 -4.58 -19.99
CA ALA A 512 -27.14 -5.69 -19.50
C ALA A 512 -26.02 -6.04 -20.50
N ILE A 513 -24.78 -6.02 -20.00
CA ILE A 513 -23.58 -6.42 -20.74
C ILE A 513 -23.44 -7.94 -20.68
N LYS A 514 -23.48 -8.51 -19.47
CA LYS A 514 -23.27 -9.94 -19.24
C LYS A 514 -23.80 -10.38 -17.88
N THR A 515 -24.33 -11.59 -17.80
CA THR A 515 -24.56 -12.29 -16.53
C THR A 515 -23.39 -13.23 -16.24
N VAL A 516 -22.78 -13.09 -15.06
CA VAL A 516 -21.70 -13.94 -14.56
C VAL A 516 -22.28 -14.94 -13.57
N THR A 517 -22.14 -16.23 -13.86
CA THR A 517 -22.78 -17.33 -13.13
C THR A 517 -21.77 -18.14 -12.31
N ALA A 518 -22.26 -19.09 -11.50
CA ALA A 518 -21.42 -19.94 -10.66
C ALA A 518 -20.26 -20.60 -11.42
N GLY A 519 -19.04 -20.45 -10.91
CA GLY A 519 -17.80 -20.93 -11.53
C GLY A 519 -17.13 -19.91 -12.45
N GLU A 520 -17.82 -18.84 -12.83
CA GLU A 520 -17.25 -17.74 -13.59
C GLU A 520 -16.64 -16.64 -12.69
N TYR A 521 -15.87 -15.74 -13.31
CA TYR A 521 -15.17 -14.66 -12.64
C TYR A 521 -15.27 -13.35 -13.42
N PHE A 522 -14.98 -12.25 -12.74
CA PHE A 522 -14.88 -10.92 -13.34
C PHE A 522 -14.00 -9.99 -12.50
N GLY A 523 -13.58 -8.88 -13.11
CA GLY A 523 -12.73 -7.85 -12.50
C GLY A 523 -11.27 -7.89 -12.90
N GLU A 524 -10.84 -8.94 -13.59
CA GLU A 524 -9.49 -9.07 -14.11
C GLU A 524 -9.13 -7.96 -15.09
N GLY A 525 -10.06 -7.60 -15.99
CA GLY A 525 -9.83 -6.53 -16.97
C GLY A 525 -9.60 -5.19 -16.26
N THR A 526 -10.49 -4.85 -15.34
CA THR A 526 -10.40 -3.62 -14.56
C THR A 526 -9.13 -3.52 -13.73
N LEU A 527 -8.73 -4.62 -13.08
CA LEU A 527 -7.49 -4.66 -12.29
C LEU A 527 -6.24 -4.59 -13.16
N LEU A 528 -6.28 -5.06 -14.41
CA LEU A 528 -5.14 -5.01 -15.32
C LEU A 528 -4.98 -3.65 -16.03
N THR A 529 -5.99 -2.79 -16.00
CA THR A 529 -6.01 -1.46 -16.63
C THR A 529 -5.89 -0.34 -15.59
N ASP A 530 -6.78 0.66 -15.63
CA ASP A 530 -6.71 1.87 -14.82
C ASP A 530 -7.26 1.67 -13.40
N GLY A 531 -7.76 0.48 -13.09
CA GLY A 531 -8.27 0.14 -11.76
C GLY A 531 -9.58 0.84 -11.41
N ILE A 532 -10.41 1.20 -12.39
CA ILE A 532 -11.71 1.86 -12.23
C ILE A 532 -12.78 1.06 -12.97
N TRP A 533 -13.86 0.70 -12.29
CA TRP A 533 -14.95 -0.09 -12.88
C TRP A 533 -15.66 0.66 -14.01
N PRO A 534 -15.74 0.11 -15.23
CA PRO A 534 -16.42 0.75 -16.35
C PRO A 534 -17.93 0.45 -16.38
N PHE A 535 -18.42 -0.39 -15.49
CA PHE A 535 -19.80 -0.90 -15.44
C PHE A 535 -20.30 -1.00 -14.00
N ASP A 536 -21.61 -1.18 -13.85
CA ASP A 536 -22.27 -1.56 -12.61
C ASP A 536 -22.43 -3.08 -12.54
N ALA A 537 -22.36 -3.67 -11.34
CA ALA A 537 -22.57 -5.10 -11.13
C ALA A 537 -23.48 -5.35 -9.94
N CYS A 538 -24.61 -6.01 -10.17
CA CYS A 538 -25.62 -6.32 -9.15
C CYS A 538 -25.92 -7.82 -9.10
N ALA A 539 -26.30 -8.31 -7.93
CA ALA A 539 -26.77 -9.67 -7.78
C ALA A 539 -28.15 -9.84 -8.45
N ALA A 540 -28.25 -10.68 -9.47
CA ALA A 540 -29.53 -11.01 -10.12
C ALA A 540 -30.41 -11.92 -9.25
N GLU A 541 -29.76 -12.67 -8.36
CA GLU A 541 -30.35 -13.56 -7.36
C GLU A 541 -29.44 -13.65 -6.14
N SER A 542 -29.88 -14.34 -5.08
CA SER A 542 -29.05 -14.61 -3.90
C SER A 542 -27.74 -15.30 -4.32
N SER A 543 -26.62 -14.62 -4.13
CA SER A 543 -25.33 -15.00 -4.69
C SER A 543 -24.23 -15.00 -3.65
N ALA A 544 -23.33 -15.97 -3.74
CA ALA A 544 -22.13 -16.04 -2.92
C ALA A 544 -20.89 -15.90 -3.81
N LEU A 545 -19.95 -15.06 -3.40
CA LEU A 545 -18.71 -14.78 -4.13
C LEU A 545 -17.49 -14.96 -3.25
N VAL A 546 -16.38 -15.31 -3.86
CA VAL A 546 -15.05 -15.21 -3.24
C VAL A 546 -14.37 -13.97 -3.79
N SER A 547 -13.92 -13.09 -2.90
CA SER A 547 -13.20 -11.88 -3.24
C SER A 547 -11.70 -12.05 -2.99
N ILE A 548 -10.89 -11.86 -4.02
CA ILE A 548 -9.42 -11.87 -3.96
C ILE A 548 -8.92 -10.42 -4.09
N PRO A 549 -8.25 -9.88 -3.05
CA PRO A 549 -7.70 -8.53 -3.09
C PRO A 549 -6.72 -8.29 -4.25
N ALA A 550 -6.75 -7.07 -4.81
CA ALA A 550 -5.95 -6.66 -5.97
C ALA A 550 -4.44 -6.91 -5.79
N ASN A 551 -3.90 -6.66 -4.60
CA ASN A 551 -2.48 -6.91 -4.32
C ASN A 551 -2.11 -8.40 -4.45
N ILE A 552 -2.98 -9.31 -4.02
CA ILE A 552 -2.80 -10.76 -4.18
C ILE A 552 -2.96 -11.14 -5.66
N PHE A 553 -4.00 -10.62 -6.34
CA PHE A 553 -4.22 -10.85 -7.77
C PHE A 553 -2.99 -10.44 -8.61
N HIS A 554 -2.44 -9.24 -8.39
CA HIS A 554 -1.25 -8.78 -9.11
C HIS A 554 -0.02 -9.63 -8.82
N GLN A 555 0.16 -10.13 -7.60
CA GLN A 555 1.23 -11.08 -7.29
C GLN A 555 1.05 -12.39 -8.06
N MET A 556 -0.18 -12.91 -8.15
CA MET A 556 -0.48 -14.13 -8.93
C MET A 556 -0.19 -13.94 -10.43
N VAL A 557 -0.61 -12.81 -11.01
CA VAL A 557 -0.41 -12.50 -12.43
C VAL A 557 1.07 -12.29 -12.77
N ARG A 558 1.80 -11.51 -11.96
CA ARG A 558 3.23 -11.25 -12.18
C ARG A 558 4.08 -12.50 -11.96
N GLY A 559 3.71 -13.33 -10.99
CA GLY A 559 4.41 -14.58 -10.68
C GLY A 559 4.18 -15.69 -11.72
N CYS A 560 3.06 -15.64 -12.47
CA CYS A 560 2.67 -16.69 -13.40
C CYS A 560 2.27 -16.12 -14.77
N GLY A 561 3.20 -16.13 -15.72
CA GLY A 561 2.97 -15.57 -17.06
C GLY A 561 1.84 -16.24 -17.87
N SER A 562 1.51 -17.51 -17.60
CA SER A 562 0.37 -18.18 -18.23
C SER A 562 -0.98 -17.66 -17.71
N LEU A 563 -1.11 -17.45 -16.40
CA LEU A 563 -2.28 -16.80 -15.79
C LEU A 563 -2.44 -15.37 -16.30
N GLY A 564 -1.34 -14.61 -16.40
CA GLY A 564 -1.38 -13.26 -16.97
C GLY A 564 -1.92 -13.21 -18.40
N ARG A 565 -1.45 -14.10 -19.28
CA ARG A 565 -1.98 -14.19 -20.65
C ARG A 565 -3.46 -14.61 -20.70
N LEU A 566 -3.88 -15.51 -19.81
CA LEU A 566 -5.27 -15.95 -19.72
C LEU A 566 -6.19 -14.79 -19.35
N PHE A 567 -5.84 -14.03 -18.29
CA PHE A 567 -6.65 -12.88 -17.87
C PHE A 567 -6.63 -11.73 -18.88
N GLN A 568 -5.50 -11.48 -19.54
CA GLN A 568 -5.43 -10.52 -20.64
C GLN A 568 -6.35 -10.89 -21.80
N LYS A 569 -6.44 -12.18 -22.16
CA LYS A 569 -7.37 -12.67 -23.19
C LYS A 569 -8.83 -12.56 -22.75
N SER A 570 -9.13 -12.73 -21.46
CA SER A 570 -10.48 -12.58 -20.90
C SER A 570 -10.94 -11.13 -20.80
N ALA A 571 -10.00 -10.20 -20.54
CA ALA A 571 -10.29 -8.78 -20.30
C ALA A 571 -11.09 -8.09 -21.42
N GLY A 572 -10.93 -8.52 -22.68
CA GLY A 572 -11.67 -7.97 -23.82
C GLY A 572 -13.17 -8.32 -23.87
N LYS A 573 -13.69 -9.12 -22.92
CA LYS A 573 -15.10 -9.55 -22.89
C LYS A 573 -16.05 -8.56 -22.18
N TYR A 574 -15.51 -7.55 -21.51
CA TYR A 574 -16.29 -6.63 -20.65
C TYR A 574 -16.18 -5.16 -21.10
N GLU A 575 -15.83 -4.92 -22.37
CA GLU A 575 -15.74 -3.56 -22.91
C GLU A 575 -17.14 -2.96 -23.11
N SER A 576 -17.33 -1.71 -22.69
CA SER A 576 -18.59 -0.98 -22.85
C SER A 576 -18.87 -0.67 -24.32
N ARG A 577 -20.14 -0.44 -24.67
CA ARG A 577 -20.52 -0.13 -26.06
C ARG A 577 -19.80 1.10 -26.62
N GLU A 578 -19.54 2.13 -25.82
CA GLU A 578 -18.76 3.31 -26.26
C GLU A 578 -17.32 2.97 -26.64
N MET A 579 -16.70 2.05 -25.89
CA MET A 579 -15.34 1.56 -26.14
C MET A 579 -15.32 0.69 -27.40
N VAL A 580 -16.33 -0.17 -27.57
CA VAL A 580 -16.57 -0.93 -28.80
C VAL A 580 -16.84 0.01 -29.97
N GLU A 581 -17.65 1.05 -29.84
CA GLU A 581 -17.92 2.05 -30.89
C GLU A 581 -16.70 2.91 -31.21
N ALA A 582 -15.83 3.17 -30.24
CA ALA A 582 -14.55 3.87 -30.46
C ALA A 582 -13.56 2.98 -31.21
N LEU A 583 -13.46 1.70 -30.84
CA LEU A 583 -12.69 0.68 -31.56
C LEU A 583 -13.24 0.48 -32.97
N THR A 584 -14.55 0.27 -33.10
CA THR A 584 -15.26 0.14 -34.38
C THR A 584 -15.11 1.40 -35.21
N ARG A 585 -15.20 2.63 -34.67
CA ARG A 585 -14.93 3.87 -35.45
C ARG A 585 -13.49 3.95 -35.96
N LYS A 586 -12.54 3.50 -35.15
CA LYS A 586 -11.11 3.46 -35.50
C LYS A 586 -10.81 2.39 -36.55
N ILE A 587 -11.66 1.37 -36.64
CA ILE A 587 -11.59 0.26 -37.61
C ILE A 587 -12.44 0.57 -38.87
N SER A 588 -13.59 1.22 -38.73
CA SER A 588 -14.56 1.52 -39.79
C SER A 588 -14.10 2.65 -40.71
N SER A 589 -13.01 3.34 -40.37
CA SER A 589 -12.30 4.22 -41.32
C SER A 589 -11.62 3.45 -42.46
N PHE A 590 -11.68 2.10 -42.45
CA PHE A 590 -11.02 1.23 -43.42
C PHE A 590 -11.98 0.39 -44.30
N THR A 591 -13.26 0.25 -43.95
CA THR A 591 -14.14 -0.77 -44.56
C THR A 591 -15.14 -0.24 -45.60
N GLY A 592 -15.15 -0.84 -46.80
CA GLY A 592 -16.09 -0.54 -47.90
C GLY A 592 -17.51 -1.12 -47.73
N THR A 593 -18.43 -0.77 -48.65
CA THR A 593 -19.88 -1.08 -48.62
C THR A 593 -20.26 -2.54 -48.93
N LYS A 594 -19.33 -3.49 -48.76
CA LYS A 594 -19.56 -4.90 -49.10
C LYS A 594 -20.50 -5.58 -48.08
N THR A 595 -21.20 -6.63 -48.52
CA THR A 595 -22.12 -7.42 -47.67
C THR A 595 -21.52 -8.78 -47.28
N ALA A 596 -22.09 -9.44 -46.27
CA ALA A 596 -21.66 -10.78 -45.87
C ALA A 596 -21.67 -11.79 -47.04
N ALA A 597 -22.66 -11.72 -47.93
CA ALA A 597 -22.80 -12.59 -49.10
C ALA A 597 -21.60 -12.51 -50.07
N GLU A 598 -20.93 -11.36 -50.13
CA GLU A 598 -19.79 -11.08 -51.01
C GLU A 598 -18.45 -11.52 -50.41
N LEU A 599 -18.36 -11.55 -49.07
CA LEU A 599 -17.12 -11.83 -48.33
C LEU A 599 -17.04 -13.25 -47.78
N MET A 600 -18.17 -13.93 -47.63
CA MET A 600 -18.21 -15.23 -46.97
C MET A 600 -17.50 -16.34 -47.76
N GLN A 601 -16.82 -17.21 -47.02
CA GLN A 601 -16.31 -18.46 -47.57
C GLN A 601 -17.44 -19.46 -47.69
N ARG A 602 -17.69 -19.92 -48.93
CA ARG A 602 -18.79 -20.86 -49.26
C ARG A 602 -18.38 -22.33 -49.23
N ASN A 603 -17.08 -22.63 -49.29
CA ASN A 603 -16.58 -24.01 -49.28
C ASN A 603 -16.45 -24.54 -47.84
N LEU A 604 -17.60 -24.72 -47.18
CA LEU A 604 -17.67 -25.18 -45.81
C LEU A 604 -17.71 -26.70 -45.74
N ARG A 605 -16.89 -27.29 -44.86
CA ARG A 605 -17.09 -28.66 -44.41
C ARG A 605 -17.99 -28.66 -43.18
N THR A 606 -19.20 -29.15 -43.37
CA THR A 606 -20.17 -29.33 -42.29
C THR A 606 -20.13 -30.75 -41.75
N LEU A 607 -20.60 -30.90 -40.50
CA LEU A 607 -20.78 -32.19 -39.84
C LEU A 607 -22.28 -32.49 -39.73
N ASN A 608 -22.64 -33.76 -39.86
CA ASN A 608 -24.01 -34.21 -39.62
C ASN A 608 -24.13 -34.72 -38.17
N PRO A 609 -25.15 -34.28 -37.40
CA PRO A 609 -25.32 -34.63 -35.99
C PRO A 609 -25.48 -36.14 -35.72
N GLU A 610 -25.88 -36.91 -36.73
CA GLU A 610 -26.04 -38.36 -36.64
C GLU A 610 -24.75 -39.14 -36.89
N MET A 611 -23.65 -38.46 -37.29
CA MET A 611 -22.34 -39.07 -37.45
C MET A 611 -21.69 -39.37 -36.10
N THR A 612 -20.80 -40.37 -36.08
CA THR A 612 -20.03 -40.68 -34.88
C THR A 612 -18.86 -39.70 -34.70
N VAL A 613 -18.39 -39.53 -33.46
CA VAL A 613 -17.18 -38.75 -33.15
C VAL A 613 -15.99 -39.25 -33.97
N ARG A 614 -15.86 -40.58 -34.20
CA ARG A 614 -14.82 -41.16 -35.05
C ARG A 614 -14.86 -40.63 -36.48
N ASP A 615 -16.05 -40.57 -37.08
CA ASP A 615 -16.22 -40.07 -38.46
C ASP A 615 -15.91 -38.57 -38.54
N ALA A 616 -16.32 -37.81 -37.52
CA ALA A 616 -16.03 -36.38 -37.42
C ALA A 616 -14.51 -36.11 -37.28
N VAL A 617 -13.79 -36.92 -36.50
CA VAL A 617 -12.31 -36.85 -36.40
C VAL A 617 -11.65 -37.19 -37.74
N ALA A 618 -12.18 -38.17 -38.50
CA ALA A 618 -11.66 -38.51 -39.83
C ALA A 618 -11.87 -37.36 -40.83
N ILE A 619 -13.03 -36.69 -40.79
CA ILE A 619 -13.28 -35.47 -41.56
C ILE A 619 -12.28 -34.38 -41.17
N SER A 620 -12.04 -34.18 -39.86
CA SER A 620 -11.09 -33.15 -39.42
C SER A 620 -9.65 -33.40 -39.88
N LYS A 621 -9.23 -34.68 -39.93
CA LYS A 621 -7.90 -35.07 -40.43
C LYS A 621 -7.75 -34.86 -41.94
N SER A 622 -8.79 -35.15 -42.72
CA SER A 622 -8.75 -35.01 -44.18
C SER A 622 -8.92 -33.56 -44.66
N HIS A 623 -9.65 -32.74 -43.90
CA HIS A 623 -9.93 -31.34 -44.23
C HIS A 623 -9.67 -30.47 -42.99
N PRO A 624 -8.42 -30.04 -42.75
CA PRO A 624 -8.06 -29.33 -41.53
C PRO A 624 -8.59 -27.89 -41.54
N HIS A 625 -9.64 -27.65 -40.76
CA HIS A 625 -10.23 -26.34 -40.47
C HIS A 625 -10.20 -26.09 -38.96
N SER A 626 -10.25 -24.81 -38.57
CA SER A 626 -10.24 -24.44 -37.15
C SER A 626 -11.59 -24.64 -36.45
N SER A 627 -12.69 -24.69 -37.22
CA SER A 627 -14.05 -24.94 -36.72
C SER A 627 -14.91 -25.61 -37.79
N TYR A 628 -15.85 -26.47 -37.39
CA TYR A 628 -16.74 -27.22 -38.27
C TYR A 628 -18.20 -27.01 -37.84
N PRO A 629 -19.03 -26.35 -38.66
CA PRO A 629 -20.45 -26.20 -38.38
C PRO A 629 -21.18 -27.55 -38.43
N CYS A 630 -21.96 -27.85 -37.40
CA CYS A 630 -22.85 -29.01 -37.38
C CYS A 630 -24.24 -28.58 -37.86
N VAL A 631 -24.74 -29.22 -38.91
CA VAL A 631 -26.02 -28.85 -39.55
C VAL A 631 -26.99 -30.02 -39.58
N ASP A 632 -28.28 -29.74 -39.39
CA ASP A 632 -29.34 -30.75 -39.52
C ASP A 632 -29.61 -31.16 -40.97
N SER A 633 -30.55 -32.08 -41.19
CA SER A 633 -30.94 -32.55 -42.53
C SER A 633 -31.57 -31.46 -43.41
N ALA A 634 -32.02 -30.35 -42.83
CA ALA A 634 -32.56 -29.18 -43.53
C ALA A 634 -31.48 -28.10 -43.78
N GLY A 635 -30.25 -28.28 -43.28
CA GLY A 635 -29.14 -27.35 -43.43
C GLY A 635 -29.09 -26.24 -42.37
N ARG A 636 -29.85 -26.35 -41.27
CA ARG A 636 -29.85 -25.39 -40.17
C ARG A 636 -28.72 -25.66 -39.20
N VAL A 637 -28.13 -24.61 -38.64
CA VAL A 637 -26.99 -24.70 -37.72
C VAL A 637 -27.46 -25.17 -36.34
N LEU A 638 -26.89 -26.28 -35.85
CA LEU A 638 -27.07 -26.75 -34.48
C LEU A 638 -25.97 -26.27 -33.53
N GLY A 639 -24.80 -25.94 -34.08
CA GLY A 639 -23.64 -25.46 -33.34
C GLY A 639 -22.34 -25.73 -34.09
N VAL A 640 -21.21 -25.64 -33.41
CA VAL A 640 -19.88 -25.76 -34.00
C VAL A 640 -19.00 -26.67 -33.14
N VAL A 641 -18.20 -27.49 -33.81
CA VAL A 641 -17.12 -28.28 -33.19
C VAL A 641 -15.79 -27.61 -33.55
N ASN A 642 -15.03 -27.17 -32.55
CA ASN A 642 -13.72 -26.56 -32.77
C ASN A 642 -12.64 -27.62 -32.88
N ARG A 643 -11.52 -27.27 -33.52
CA ARG A 643 -10.39 -28.20 -33.67
C ARG A 643 -9.84 -28.70 -32.33
N GLU A 644 -9.92 -27.88 -31.29
CA GLU A 644 -9.50 -28.21 -29.92
C GLU A 644 -10.38 -29.31 -29.29
N ASP A 645 -11.68 -29.32 -29.60
CA ASP A 645 -12.62 -30.32 -29.10
C ASP A 645 -12.27 -31.74 -29.62
N PHE A 646 -11.78 -31.84 -30.87
CA PHE A 646 -11.30 -33.11 -31.42
C PHE A 646 -10.07 -33.65 -30.69
N TYR A 647 -9.17 -32.79 -30.19
CA TYR A 647 -8.04 -33.25 -29.39
C TYR A 647 -8.49 -33.83 -28.05
N GLU A 648 -9.51 -33.23 -27.44
CA GLU A 648 -10.11 -33.76 -26.20
C GLU A 648 -10.89 -35.06 -26.44
N PHE A 649 -11.56 -35.20 -27.60
CA PHE A 649 -12.21 -36.46 -27.99
C PHE A 649 -11.21 -37.62 -28.16
N ILE A 650 -10.02 -37.35 -28.71
CA ILE A 650 -8.97 -38.37 -28.90
C ILE A 650 -8.39 -38.85 -27.56
N LYS A 651 -8.37 -38.01 -26.52
CA LYS A 651 -7.85 -38.37 -25.20
C LYS A 651 -8.84 -39.20 -24.36
N LYS A 652 -10.11 -39.27 -24.77
CA LYS A 652 -11.17 -39.98 -24.04
C LYS A 652 -11.20 -41.48 -24.42
N PRO A 653 -11.80 -42.34 -23.56
CA PRO A 653 -11.89 -43.78 -23.82
C PRO A 653 -12.62 -44.11 -25.14
N GLU A 654 -12.31 -45.28 -25.73
CA GLU A 654 -12.89 -45.73 -27.03
C GLU A 654 -14.43 -45.69 -27.10
N THR A 655 -15.11 -45.77 -25.96
CA THR A 655 -16.57 -45.66 -25.87
C THR A 655 -17.10 -44.34 -26.43
N VAL A 656 -16.33 -43.25 -26.34
CA VAL A 656 -16.71 -41.93 -26.88
C VAL A 656 -16.59 -41.87 -28.40
N ALA A 657 -15.79 -42.74 -29.02
CA ALA A 657 -15.58 -42.75 -30.46
C ALA A 657 -16.85 -43.14 -31.25
N HIS A 658 -17.74 -43.90 -30.62
CA HIS A 658 -18.99 -44.39 -31.21
C HIS A 658 -20.21 -43.53 -30.87
N THR A 659 -20.05 -42.54 -29.98
CA THR A 659 -21.13 -41.61 -29.61
C THR A 659 -21.49 -40.71 -30.80
N LYS A 660 -22.78 -40.43 -30.97
CA LYS A 660 -23.26 -39.51 -32.00
C LYS A 660 -22.94 -38.07 -31.63
N LEU A 661 -22.62 -37.23 -32.62
CA LEU A 661 -22.31 -35.82 -32.38
C LEU A 661 -23.44 -35.07 -31.66
N ARG A 662 -24.71 -35.40 -31.92
CA ARG A 662 -25.87 -34.79 -31.25
C ARG A 662 -25.89 -34.95 -29.73
N GLU A 663 -25.17 -35.94 -29.20
CA GLU A 663 -25.07 -36.22 -27.76
C GLU A 663 -23.91 -35.46 -27.11
N MET A 664 -23.17 -34.66 -27.89
CA MET A 664 -22.11 -33.77 -27.43
C MET A 664 -22.63 -32.35 -27.26
N ALA A 665 -22.04 -31.59 -26.34
CA ALA A 665 -22.27 -30.16 -26.25
C ALA A 665 -21.54 -29.45 -27.41
N PHE A 666 -22.28 -28.63 -28.17
CA PHE A 666 -21.69 -27.81 -29.23
C PHE A 666 -21.33 -26.42 -28.70
N ALA A 667 -20.23 -25.86 -29.20
CA ALA A 667 -19.97 -24.44 -29.04
C ALA A 667 -20.91 -23.63 -29.93
N THR A 668 -21.34 -22.47 -29.47
CA THR A 668 -22.13 -21.52 -30.26
C THR A 668 -21.22 -20.45 -30.85
N LEU A 669 -21.35 -20.23 -32.16
CA LEU A 669 -20.78 -19.04 -32.82
C LEU A 669 -21.92 -18.08 -33.14
N PRO A 670 -21.66 -16.75 -33.13
CA PRO A 670 -22.65 -15.78 -33.56
C PRO A 670 -23.05 -16.03 -35.03
N THR A 671 -24.36 -15.94 -35.30
CA THR A 671 -24.94 -16.06 -36.63
C THR A 671 -25.33 -14.68 -37.17
N ALA A 672 -25.25 -14.50 -38.49
CA ALA A 672 -25.68 -13.28 -39.17
C ALA A 672 -26.33 -13.59 -40.52
N HIS A 673 -27.22 -12.71 -40.95
CA HIS A 673 -27.85 -12.81 -42.26
C HIS A 673 -26.87 -12.43 -43.37
N GLU A 674 -27.00 -13.04 -44.55
CA GLU A 674 -26.11 -12.80 -45.70
C GLU A 674 -26.10 -11.36 -46.24
N ASN A 675 -27.08 -10.54 -45.86
CA ASN A 675 -27.17 -9.13 -46.26
C ASN A 675 -26.54 -8.16 -45.25
N LEU A 676 -25.96 -8.66 -44.16
CA LEU A 676 -25.41 -7.81 -43.10
C LEU A 676 -24.16 -7.03 -43.57
N SER A 677 -24.05 -5.77 -43.17
CA SER A 677 -22.91 -4.93 -43.56
C SER A 677 -21.63 -5.27 -42.78
N VAL A 678 -20.46 -4.91 -43.32
CA VAL A 678 -19.16 -5.13 -42.65
C VAL A 678 -19.10 -4.49 -41.26
N ASN A 679 -19.65 -3.29 -41.09
CA ASN A 679 -19.65 -2.58 -39.81
C ASN A 679 -20.45 -3.35 -38.74
N GLU A 680 -21.63 -3.82 -39.10
CA GLU A 680 -22.49 -4.60 -38.20
C GLU A 680 -21.88 -5.98 -37.90
N MET A 681 -21.21 -6.60 -38.88
CA MET A 681 -20.45 -7.85 -38.65
C MET A 681 -19.30 -7.65 -37.67
N MET A 682 -18.54 -6.55 -37.79
CA MET A 682 -17.46 -6.22 -36.86
C MET A 682 -17.97 -5.96 -35.45
N GLU A 683 -19.08 -5.25 -35.31
CA GLU A 683 -19.73 -5.04 -34.01
C GLU A 683 -20.14 -6.37 -33.37
N LEU A 684 -20.75 -7.29 -34.14
CA LEU A 684 -21.11 -8.62 -33.63
C LEU A 684 -19.89 -9.45 -33.20
N LEU A 685 -18.79 -9.41 -33.96
CA LEU A 685 -17.55 -10.13 -33.61
C LEU A 685 -16.91 -9.57 -32.34
N ILE A 686 -16.83 -8.24 -32.20
CA ILE A 686 -16.27 -7.59 -31.01
C ILE A 686 -17.14 -7.89 -29.78
N ARG A 687 -18.46 -7.72 -29.87
CA ARG A 687 -19.39 -7.96 -28.75
C ARG A 687 -19.42 -9.42 -28.30
N SER A 688 -19.35 -10.36 -29.23
CA SER A 688 -19.30 -11.79 -28.91
C SER A 688 -17.93 -12.26 -28.43
N GLY A 689 -16.87 -11.46 -28.63
CA GLY A 689 -15.48 -11.90 -28.45
C GLY A 689 -15.10 -13.06 -29.38
N SER A 690 -15.85 -13.28 -30.45
CA SER A 690 -15.62 -14.34 -31.43
C SER A 690 -14.77 -13.81 -32.59
N SER A 691 -13.92 -14.67 -33.15
CA SER A 691 -13.16 -14.35 -34.37
C SER A 691 -13.85 -14.82 -35.66
N LYS A 692 -15.08 -15.35 -35.56
CA LYS A 692 -15.84 -15.97 -36.66
C LYS A 692 -17.34 -15.73 -36.54
N LEU A 693 -17.99 -15.61 -37.69
CA LEU A 693 -19.43 -15.41 -37.87
C LEU A 693 -19.97 -16.47 -38.83
N LEU A 694 -21.05 -17.17 -38.45
CA LEU A 694 -21.76 -18.08 -39.35
C LEU A 694 -22.81 -17.30 -40.14
N ILE A 695 -22.81 -17.45 -41.47
CA ILE A 695 -23.71 -16.72 -42.35
C ILE A 695 -24.87 -17.63 -42.75
N VAL A 696 -26.09 -17.16 -42.53
CA VAL A 696 -27.34 -17.85 -42.88
C VAL A 696 -28.16 -17.05 -43.89
N ASN A 697 -28.97 -17.76 -44.68
CA ASN A 697 -29.93 -17.14 -45.59
C ASN A 697 -31.29 -16.88 -44.91
N SER A 698 -32.26 -16.39 -45.67
CA SER A 698 -33.62 -16.10 -45.19
C SER A 698 -34.42 -17.31 -44.69
N GLU A 699 -33.93 -18.54 -44.91
CA GLU A 699 -34.51 -19.79 -44.40
C GLU A 699 -33.69 -20.39 -43.23
N ASP A 700 -32.82 -19.60 -42.58
CA ASP A 700 -31.91 -20.00 -41.51
C ASP A 700 -30.94 -21.16 -41.88
N ARG A 701 -30.69 -21.34 -43.18
CA ARG A 701 -29.74 -22.35 -43.66
C ARG A 701 -28.34 -21.75 -43.75
N LEU A 702 -27.34 -22.53 -43.33
CA LEU A 702 -25.95 -22.13 -43.40
C LEU A 702 -25.50 -21.95 -44.86
N VAL A 703 -25.03 -20.75 -45.21
CA VAL A 703 -24.55 -20.41 -46.56
C VAL A 703 -23.08 -20.01 -46.60
N GLY A 704 -22.48 -19.67 -45.46
CA GLY A 704 -21.05 -19.33 -45.40
C GLY A 704 -20.52 -19.12 -43.99
N ILE A 705 -19.21 -18.88 -43.91
CA ILE A 705 -18.54 -18.41 -42.69
C ILE A 705 -17.69 -17.19 -43.05
N ILE A 706 -17.62 -16.23 -42.13
CA ILE A 706 -16.73 -15.08 -42.22
C ILE A 706 -15.80 -15.12 -41.02
N THR A 707 -14.51 -14.91 -41.26
CA THR A 707 -13.50 -14.69 -40.23
C THR A 707 -13.11 -13.22 -40.18
N VAL A 708 -12.54 -12.79 -39.06
CA VAL A 708 -11.95 -11.45 -38.94
C VAL A 708 -10.95 -11.16 -40.07
N MET A 709 -10.20 -12.17 -40.53
CA MET A 709 -9.27 -12.01 -41.65
C MET A 709 -9.96 -11.78 -42.99
N ASP A 710 -11.14 -12.36 -43.23
CA ASP A 710 -11.90 -12.15 -44.47
C ASP A 710 -12.43 -10.71 -44.57
N LEU A 711 -12.75 -10.11 -43.42
CA LEU A 711 -13.15 -8.71 -43.34
C LEU A 711 -11.99 -7.78 -43.69
N PHE A 712 -10.77 -8.07 -43.19
CA PHE A 712 -9.55 -7.30 -43.53
C PHE A 712 -9.04 -7.55 -44.96
N ALA A 713 -9.16 -8.77 -45.50
CA ALA A 713 -8.66 -9.11 -46.84
C ALA A 713 -9.44 -8.38 -47.97
N SER A 714 -10.67 -7.96 -47.69
CA SER A 714 -11.55 -7.25 -48.62
C SER A 714 -11.05 -5.86 -49.08
N GLU A 715 -10.00 -5.35 -48.43
CA GLU A 715 -9.36 -4.05 -48.68
C GLU A 715 -8.15 -4.10 -49.64
N THR A 716 -7.54 -5.29 -49.81
CA THR A 716 -6.34 -5.47 -50.66
C THR A 716 -6.66 -5.91 -52.10
N SER A 717 -7.93 -5.96 -52.49
CA SER A 717 -8.39 -6.49 -53.80
C SER A 717 -9.36 -5.56 -54.52
#